data_AF-A0A3S0BB69-F1
#
_entry.id   AF-A0A3S0BB69-F1
#
_cell.length_a   1.000
_cell.length_b   1.000
_cell.length_c   1.000
_cell.angle_alpha   90.00
_cell.angle_beta   90.00
_cell.angle_gamma   90.00
#
_symmetry.space_group_name_H-M   'P 1'
#
loop_
_entity.id
_entity.type
_entity.pdbx_description
1 polymer ?
#
loop_
_entity_poly.entity_id
_entity_poly.type
_entity_poly.pdbx_seq_one_letter_code
_entity_poly.pdbx_strand_id
1 'polypeptide(L)'
;MNKWRFGLLFVATAIFGYTAWYLFPKAFPIIHIPLNANRTEILGLAKKKALDFGYKPINDNSCFEAVTFESDTVTQTFVELEGGGKKAFTDMIEKHYYEPYYWHVRFFVPHEIHEMALYFTPSGAFYGFKETVSENSFNGNISSQEALTKASIYAKEQCIPLDQYTIIESSQQTTPLGRIDHSFVYERHDIRLNQGSYRLRITISGTNVTECKRFIKIPETFERKYLELRSYNNILSLFGFLLMIFLYIIGICFIALFVYTKAQLFLWKPALVCAGFIGFLSILQQINQLPLLLMHYDTITDIHAFIIKNLLLICSHGLIITVFFTIIIAVAEGLTRKAFPQHIQLWSVWAANCANSSPVFLQTVAGYGLASFDLLLVVVTYLFTTHFFGWWNPSYALADPNILATYVPALHTIALSLQAGFIEECLCRAIPLACTSLLGKYYNKKYFFMVLGFITQAFIFGALHASYPAQPFYARLFELIIPSFIWGIFYLYFGLLPIIICHVIYDTVWFSLPVFISYATNIWIQKGIIIIYAISPLLVIAYRYYKTKQWHSDVSSFLNHTWQAPTVKESFEKSIVSYIPYTHSGKKTYVAYGFSTALIMCIIMWLAKPDATMVNLPCKKEIITIAKQSISTQSDNEWNYVKAAQPLPFISFGSAEVEYQFQFIWQTERHLLQIMLQKGYISLPGWTVRYAQFDGDLANRAEEAIVRIDRNKDILYVQHILPENKPGNKLSASEVTDLASNILQKKYKINHSDLILKSVTPSKKEFRTDWNLEFKVHSDNVLSSGETRVQVVITGNTIELIRKYIHVPEQWQRDSNNDLYYVALLKNISFFVFFFCIMLLLFYIISRTPLASINYRFLIVCCLCTISLSCIHFLNKLPILISTFNTIEPWFLQMWRTIGFFFLSNTMIIGICLLVCNTLCIQWPTACNTQYTTTIWYSGLLKGLIGGLLSILFFSIGLTYINGYSLPPFYEHSILFANSYVPSAFIVYLCVLNFLKYLGMSLLYMYIIRTFGKSKIQYLILLVATTFGVPLYISPASITFLGYLFVTVCCSVFFILFNYLVHTKHSIFNPDKRADIGFVTGIYIASMYNEHIVQMVNKPELIGGILSIAFVIWLSLALCKNTKSISMA
;
A
#
# COMPACT_ATOMS: atom_id res chain seq x y z
N MET A 1 -25.10 30.39 35.10
CA MET A 1 -24.88 31.06 33.79
C MET A 1 -26.24 31.39 33.19
N ASN A 2 -26.46 32.62 32.68
CA ASN A 2 -27.80 33.16 32.40
C ASN A 2 -28.42 32.62 31.09
N LYS A 3 -29.72 32.29 31.13
CA LYS A 3 -30.53 31.71 30.02
C LYS A 3 -30.42 32.46 28.68
N TRP A 4 -30.13 33.77 28.69
CA TRP A 4 -29.98 34.57 27.47
C TRP A 4 -28.74 34.19 26.64
N ARG A 5 -27.62 33.80 27.28
CA ARG A 5 -26.41 33.35 26.57
C ARG A 5 -26.64 32.05 25.79
N PHE A 6 -27.52 31.20 26.30
CA PHE A 6 -27.94 29.97 25.63
C PHE A 6 -28.80 30.27 24.39
N GLY A 7 -29.77 31.18 24.52
CA GLY A 7 -30.55 31.66 23.39
C GLY A 7 -29.66 32.23 22.28
N LEU A 8 -28.65 33.02 22.62
CA LEU A 8 -27.71 33.57 21.65
C LEU A 8 -26.87 32.50 20.94
N LEU A 9 -26.36 31.50 21.66
CA LEU A 9 -25.58 30.42 21.04
C LEU A 9 -26.45 29.62 20.07
N PHE A 10 -27.70 29.30 20.45
CA PHE A 10 -28.63 28.58 19.58
C PHE A 10 -29.00 29.38 18.34
N VAL A 11 -29.30 30.68 18.50
CA VAL A 11 -29.58 31.59 17.38
C VAL A 11 -28.37 31.71 16.46
N ALA A 12 -27.16 31.84 17.02
CA ALA A 12 -25.93 31.89 16.22
C ALA A 12 -25.71 30.61 15.43
N THR A 13 -25.85 29.43 16.05
CA THR A 13 -25.78 28.13 15.38
C THR A 13 -26.77 28.04 14.22
N ALA A 14 -28.03 28.44 14.44
CA ALA A 14 -29.06 28.43 13.42
C ALA A 14 -28.75 29.40 12.26
N ILE A 15 -28.27 30.61 12.57
CA ILE A 15 -27.86 31.59 11.55
C ILE A 15 -26.67 31.07 10.75
N PHE A 16 -25.64 30.54 11.39
CA PHE A 16 -24.46 30.00 10.71
C PHE A 16 -24.83 28.81 9.82
N GLY A 17 -25.60 27.85 10.35
CA GLY A 17 -26.06 26.70 9.59
C GLY A 17 -26.94 27.08 8.40
N TYR A 18 -27.90 27.98 8.59
CA TYR A 18 -28.76 28.48 7.50
C TYR A 18 -27.96 29.23 6.44
N THR A 19 -27.04 30.11 6.85
CA THR A 19 -26.22 30.89 5.92
C THR A 19 -25.27 29.98 5.14
N ALA A 20 -24.65 29.00 5.81
CA ALA A 20 -23.83 27.99 5.16
C ALA A 20 -24.64 27.22 4.13
N TRP A 21 -25.82 26.71 4.49
CA TRP A 21 -26.73 26.00 3.58
C TRP A 21 -27.15 26.85 2.37
N TYR A 22 -27.51 28.11 2.59
CA TYR A 22 -27.93 29.03 1.52
C TYR A 22 -26.80 29.35 0.53
N LEU A 23 -25.57 29.52 1.04
CA LEU A 23 -24.39 29.82 0.22
C LEU A 23 -23.72 28.57 -0.36
N PHE A 24 -24.03 27.39 0.17
CA PHE A 24 -23.39 26.13 -0.19
C PHE A 24 -23.40 25.87 -1.71
N PRO A 25 -24.53 25.98 -2.44
CA PRO A 25 -24.56 25.72 -3.88
C PRO A 25 -23.73 26.69 -4.71
N LYS A 26 -23.42 27.88 -4.15
CA LYS A 26 -22.57 28.88 -4.82
C LYS A 26 -21.08 28.54 -4.66
N ALA A 27 -20.68 28.05 -3.49
CA ALA A 27 -19.29 27.66 -3.20
C ALA A 27 -18.96 26.30 -3.82
N PHE A 28 -19.91 25.37 -3.69
CA PHE A 28 -19.86 24.00 -4.17
C PHE A 28 -21.06 23.81 -5.08
N PRO A 29 -20.93 24.09 -6.39
CA PRO A 29 -21.99 23.77 -7.34
C PRO A 29 -22.12 22.25 -7.42
N ILE A 30 -22.87 21.68 -6.47
CA ILE A 30 -23.28 20.29 -6.52
C ILE A 30 -24.18 20.19 -7.75
N ILE A 31 -23.77 19.34 -8.68
CA ILE A 31 -24.58 19.06 -9.85
C ILE A 31 -25.80 18.31 -9.36
N HIS A 32 -26.98 18.83 -9.68
CA HIS A 32 -28.23 18.13 -9.43
C HIS A 32 -28.30 16.91 -10.35
N ILE A 33 -27.76 15.80 -9.87
CA ILE A 33 -27.85 14.51 -10.55
C ILE A 33 -29.18 13.87 -10.11
N PRO A 34 -30.09 13.51 -11.02
CA PRO A 34 -31.32 12.81 -10.69
C PRO A 34 -31.01 11.36 -10.22
N LEU A 35 -30.59 11.23 -8.97
CA LEU A 35 -30.27 9.98 -8.29
C LEU A 35 -31.55 9.29 -7.81
N ASN A 36 -32.30 8.76 -8.79
CA ASN A 36 -33.63 8.18 -8.59
C ASN A 36 -33.57 6.66 -8.38
N ALA A 37 -32.59 5.98 -8.97
CA ALA A 37 -32.48 4.53 -8.87
C ALA A 37 -31.63 4.12 -7.65
N ASN A 38 -32.00 3.01 -7.01
CA ASN A 38 -31.13 2.32 -6.04
C ASN A 38 -30.47 1.06 -6.63
N ARG A 39 -29.51 0.52 -5.87
CA ARG A 39 -28.79 -0.72 -6.20
C ARG A 39 -29.70 -1.87 -6.61
N THR A 40 -30.80 -2.11 -5.89
CA THR A 40 -31.70 -3.25 -6.14
C THR A 40 -32.49 -3.08 -7.44
N GLU A 41 -32.98 -1.87 -7.70
CA GLU A 41 -33.69 -1.52 -8.94
C GLU A 41 -32.76 -1.68 -10.16
N ILE A 42 -31.55 -1.12 -10.08
CA ILE A 42 -30.54 -1.21 -11.14
C ILE A 42 -30.16 -2.66 -11.42
N LEU A 43 -29.97 -3.47 -10.37
CA LEU A 43 -29.69 -4.89 -10.52
C LEU A 43 -30.84 -5.63 -11.23
N GLY A 44 -32.09 -5.29 -10.93
CA GLY A 44 -33.26 -5.83 -11.64
C GLY A 44 -33.28 -5.45 -13.13
N LEU A 45 -32.98 -4.18 -13.46
CA LEU A 45 -32.86 -3.71 -14.84
C LEU A 45 -31.72 -4.40 -15.59
N ALA A 46 -30.58 -4.57 -14.92
CA ALA A 46 -29.41 -5.25 -15.45
C ALA A 46 -29.69 -6.73 -15.74
N LYS A 47 -30.41 -7.43 -14.85
CA LYS A 47 -30.81 -8.83 -15.07
C LYS A 47 -31.67 -8.99 -16.32
N LYS A 48 -32.68 -8.13 -16.47
CA LYS A 48 -33.53 -8.14 -17.66
C LYS A 48 -32.72 -7.90 -18.93
N LYS A 49 -31.84 -6.88 -18.91
CA LYS A 49 -31.03 -6.52 -20.07
C LYS A 49 -29.99 -7.59 -20.44
N ALA A 50 -29.39 -8.26 -19.46
CA ALA A 50 -28.48 -9.38 -19.69
C ALA A 50 -29.19 -10.57 -20.37
N LEU A 51 -30.44 -10.87 -19.97
CA LEU A 51 -31.27 -11.87 -20.64
C LEU A 51 -31.62 -11.47 -22.08
N ASP A 52 -31.92 -10.19 -22.33
CA ASP A 52 -32.18 -9.67 -23.69
C ASP A 52 -30.96 -9.86 -24.61
N PHE A 53 -29.75 -9.78 -24.06
CA PHE A 53 -28.49 -10.05 -24.76
C PHE A 53 -28.13 -11.55 -24.83
N GLY A 54 -28.94 -12.43 -24.24
CA GLY A 54 -28.72 -13.88 -24.26
C GLY A 54 -27.68 -14.38 -23.26
N TYR A 55 -27.30 -13.59 -22.25
CA TYR A 55 -26.39 -14.01 -21.18
C TYR A 55 -27.09 -14.99 -20.23
N LYS A 56 -27.04 -16.28 -20.56
CA LYS A 56 -27.70 -17.37 -19.83
C LYS A 56 -27.19 -17.63 -18.40
N PRO A 57 -25.90 -17.43 -18.05
CA PRO A 57 -25.39 -17.74 -16.71
C PRO A 57 -26.16 -17.05 -15.58
N ILE A 58 -26.83 -15.94 -15.86
CA ILE A 58 -27.63 -15.20 -14.86
C ILE A 58 -28.77 -15.99 -14.21
N ASN A 59 -29.21 -17.08 -14.83
CA ASN A 59 -30.23 -17.98 -14.28
C ASN A 59 -29.63 -19.11 -13.42
N ASP A 60 -28.31 -19.23 -13.38
CA ASP A 60 -27.60 -20.18 -12.52
C ASP A 60 -27.32 -19.55 -11.15
N ASN A 61 -27.45 -20.35 -10.10
CA ASN A 61 -27.04 -19.98 -8.74
C ASN A 61 -25.53 -19.76 -8.60
N SER A 62 -24.74 -20.21 -9.58
CA SER A 62 -23.30 -19.98 -9.66
C SER A 62 -22.91 -18.55 -10.11
N CYS A 63 -23.86 -17.77 -10.66
CA CYS A 63 -23.59 -16.42 -11.14
C CYS A 63 -23.60 -15.39 -10.01
N PHE A 64 -22.53 -14.62 -9.92
CA PHE A 64 -22.35 -13.55 -8.95
C PHE A 64 -22.62 -12.19 -9.58
N GLU A 65 -23.01 -11.25 -8.71
CA GLU A 65 -23.49 -9.93 -9.09
C GLU A 65 -22.71 -8.86 -8.31
N ALA A 66 -22.09 -7.94 -9.03
CA ALA A 66 -21.42 -6.77 -8.46
C ALA A 66 -22.04 -5.48 -8.99
N VAL A 67 -22.21 -4.49 -8.12
CA VAL A 67 -22.81 -3.20 -8.46
C VAL A 67 -22.01 -2.08 -7.82
N THR A 68 -21.62 -1.07 -8.61
CA THR A 68 -20.97 0.17 -8.17
C THR A 68 -21.68 1.37 -8.79
N PHE A 69 -21.48 2.54 -8.21
CA PHE A 69 -21.94 3.83 -8.75
C PHE A 69 -20.73 4.75 -8.92
N GLU A 70 -20.18 4.72 -10.14
CA GLU A 70 -18.88 5.29 -10.48
C GLU A 70 -18.98 6.74 -10.95
N SER A 71 -17.84 7.44 -10.89
CA SER A 71 -17.69 8.80 -11.40
C SER A 71 -16.38 8.96 -12.18
N ASP A 72 -16.47 9.49 -13.40
CA ASP A 72 -15.33 9.82 -14.26
C ASP A 72 -14.71 11.16 -13.84
N THR A 73 -13.92 11.11 -12.76
CA THR A 73 -13.26 12.28 -12.17
C THR A 73 -12.21 12.91 -13.09
N VAL A 74 -11.62 12.15 -14.01
CA VAL A 74 -10.60 12.65 -14.95
C VAL A 74 -11.27 13.53 -15.99
N THR A 75 -12.36 13.05 -16.61
CA THR A 75 -13.18 13.85 -17.54
C THR A 75 -13.71 15.10 -16.85
N GLN A 76 -14.24 14.97 -15.63
CA GLN A 76 -14.71 16.12 -14.87
C GLN A 76 -13.60 17.18 -14.69
N THR A 77 -12.44 16.76 -14.22
CA THR A 77 -11.32 17.67 -13.95
C THR A 77 -10.83 18.33 -15.23
N PHE A 78 -10.77 17.59 -16.34
CA PHE A 78 -10.46 18.13 -17.66
C PHE A 78 -11.44 19.22 -18.09
N VAL A 79 -12.74 18.95 -17.99
CA VAL A 79 -13.78 19.91 -18.40
C VAL A 79 -13.72 21.17 -17.56
N GLU A 80 -13.53 21.03 -16.25
CA GLU A 80 -13.47 22.17 -15.34
C GLU A 80 -12.23 23.04 -15.51
N LEU A 81 -11.07 22.45 -15.81
CA LEU A 81 -9.81 23.20 -15.94
C LEU A 81 -9.56 23.70 -17.37
N GLU A 82 -9.89 22.92 -18.40
CA GLU A 82 -9.52 23.21 -19.79
C GLU A 82 -10.67 23.04 -20.80
N GLY A 83 -11.76 22.35 -20.45
CA GLY A 83 -12.89 22.06 -21.34
C GLY A 83 -14.11 22.99 -21.21
N GLY A 84 -13.95 24.19 -20.64
CA GLY A 84 -15.00 25.22 -20.57
C GLY A 84 -15.56 25.50 -19.18
N GLY A 85 -14.96 24.93 -18.12
CA GLY A 85 -15.30 25.24 -16.74
C GLY A 85 -16.51 24.46 -16.21
N LYS A 86 -16.92 24.81 -14.98
CA LYS A 86 -18.02 24.13 -14.28
C LYS A 86 -19.33 24.15 -15.07
N LYS A 87 -19.61 25.25 -15.78
CA LYS A 87 -20.79 25.38 -16.64
C LYS A 87 -20.78 24.38 -17.79
N ALA A 88 -19.65 24.20 -18.48
CA ALA A 88 -19.55 23.23 -19.56
C ALA A 88 -19.75 21.79 -19.07
N PHE A 89 -19.31 21.50 -17.84
CA PHE A 89 -19.55 20.20 -17.20
C PHE A 89 -21.02 19.98 -16.86
N THR A 90 -21.71 20.99 -16.33
CA THR A 90 -23.16 20.95 -16.11
C THR A 90 -23.92 20.80 -17.42
N ASP A 91 -23.61 21.60 -18.44
CA ASP A 91 -24.25 21.55 -19.77
C ASP A 91 -24.07 20.17 -20.43
N MET A 92 -22.91 19.51 -20.24
CA MET A 92 -22.64 18.17 -20.76
C MET A 92 -23.61 17.13 -20.21
N ILE A 93 -23.89 17.20 -18.90
CA ILE A 93 -24.77 16.27 -18.19
C ILE A 93 -26.23 16.57 -18.53
N GLU A 94 -26.64 17.84 -18.46
CA GLU A 94 -28.03 18.26 -18.76
C GLU A 94 -28.44 17.96 -20.21
N LYS A 95 -27.49 18.03 -21.15
CA LYS A 95 -27.73 17.72 -22.57
C LYS A 95 -27.45 16.27 -22.93
N HIS A 96 -27.09 15.42 -21.97
CA HIS A 96 -26.78 13.99 -22.16
C HIS A 96 -25.70 13.73 -23.23
N TYR A 97 -24.72 14.64 -23.37
CA TYR A 97 -23.61 14.43 -24.30
C TYR A 97 -22.66 13.34 -23.82
N TYR A 98 -22.52 13.21 -22.49
CA TYR A 98 -21.76 12.17 -21.81
C TYR A 98 -22.27 12.05 -20.38
N GLU A 99 -22.28 10.83 -19.85
CA GLU A 99 -22.68 10.53 -18.47
C GLU A 99 -21.43 10.24 -17.62
N PRO A 100 -20.88 11.26 -16.91
CA PRO A 100 -19.71 11.07 -16.05
C PRO A 100 -20.05 10.33 -14.75
N TYR A 101 -21.33 10.24 -14.37
CA TYR A 101 -21.80 9.44 -13.24
C TYR A 101 -22.68 8.31 -13.77
N TYR A 102 -22.39 7.06 -13.41
CA TYR A 102 -23.15 5.93 -13.92
C TYR A 102 -23.13 4.75 -12.95
N TRP A 103 -24.18 3.93 -13.01
CA TRP A 103 -24.19 2.62 -12.38
C TRP A 103 -23.45 1.62 -13.26
N HIS A 104 -22.60 0.83 -12.64
CA HIS A 104 -21.89 -0.27 -13.29
C HIS A 104 -22.31 -1.57 -12.61
N VAL A 105 -22.85 -2.50 -13.41
CA VAL A 105 -23.29 -3.82 -12.95
C VAL A 105 -22.48 -4.88 -13.67
N ARG A 106 -21.86 -5.80 -12.93
CA ARG A 106 -21.06 -6.90 -13.47
C ARG A 106 -21.67 -8.23 -13.05
N PHE A 107 -21.83 -9.13 -14.01
CA PHE A 107 -22.21 -10.53 -13.84
C PHE A 107 -21.04 -11.42 -14.24
N PHE A 108 -20.73 -12.41 -13.42
CA PHE A 108 -19.64 -13.34 -13.66
C PHE A 108 -19.88 -14.67 -12.96
N VAL A 109 -19.22 -15.73 -13.44
CA VAL A 109 -19.15 -17.04 -12.78
C VAL A 109 -17.68 -17.30 -12.43
N PRO A 110 -17.35 -17.65 -11.16
CA PRO A 110 -15.99 -18.03 -10.78
C PRO A 110 -15.41 -19.12 -11.69
N HIS A 111 -14.12 -19.00 -12.00
CA HIS A 111 -13.37 -19.86 -12.93
C HIS A 111 -13.78 -19.78 -14.41
N GLU A 112 -14.81 -19.03 -14.77
CA GLU A 112 -15.17 -18.77 -16.17
C GLU A 112 -14.58 -17.45 -16.67
N ILE A 113 -14.30 -17.37 -17.98
CA ILE A 113 -13.84 -16.14 -18.65
C ILE A 113 -15.03 -15.28 -19.11
N HIS A 114 -16.21 -15.91 -19.28
CA HIS A 114 -17.40 -15.24 -19.81
C HIS A 114 -18.04 -14.35 -18.77
N GLU A 115 -17.94 -13.04 -18.97
CA GLU A 115 -18.47 -12.04 -18.05
C GLU A 115 -19.27 -10.98 -18.79
N MET A 116 -20.23 -10.35 -18.11
CA MET A 116 -21.00 -9.26 -18.67
C MET A 116 -21.02 -8.06 -17.72
N ALA A 117 -20.58 -6.90 -18.23
CA ALA A 117 -20.68 -5.60 -17.58
C ALA A 117 -21.71 -4.73 -18.29
N LEU A 118 -22.62 -4.11 -17.54
CA LEU A 118 -23.66 -3.21 -18.02
C LEU A 118 -23.53 -1.86 -17.34
N TYR A 119 -23.75 -0.79 -18.09
CA TYR A 119 -23.66 0.58 -17.62
C TYR A 119 -25.03 1.26 -17.74
N PHE A 120 -25.45 1.98 -16.70
CA PHE A 120 -26.70 2.72 -16.66
C PHE A 120 -26.49 4.16 -16.18
N THR A 121 -27.28 5.09 -16.70
CA THR A 121 -27.30 6.48 -16.22
C THR A 121 -27.76 6.54 -14.75
N PRO A 122 -27.56 7.67 -14.03
CA PRO A 122 -28.02 7.81 -12.64
C PRO A 122 -29.55 7.62 -12.46
N SER A 123 -30.31 7.88 -13.52
CA SER A 123 -31.76 7.65 -13.58
C SER A 123 -32.16 6.21 -13.91
N GLY A 124 -31.20 5.34 -14.25
CA GLY A 124 -31.42 3.92 -14.57
C GLY A 124 -31.63 3.62 -16.06
N ALA A 125 -31.38 4.57 -16.97
CA ALA A 125 -31.45 4.30 -18.41
C ALA A 125 -30.20 3.52 -18.87
N PHE A 126 -30.37 2.58 -19.80
CA PHE A 126 -29.25 1.81 -20.35
C PHE A 126 -28.27 2.70 -21.12
N TYR A 127 -26.98 2.63 -20.79
CA TYR A 127 -25.95 3.52 -21.31
C TYR A 127 -24.84 2.80 -22.08
N GLY A 128 -24.62 1.50 -21.85
CA GLY A 128 -23.63 0.72 -22.58
C GLY A 128 -23.41 -0.64 -21.95
N PHE A 129 -22.53 -1.44 -22.56
CA PHE A 129 -22.15 -2.74 -22.03
C PHE A 129 -20.80 -3.22 -22.55
N LYS A 130 -20.24 -4.22 -21.88
CA LYS A 130 -19.09 -5.00 -22.31
C LYS A 130 -19.27 -6.46 -21.92
N GLU A 131 -19.17 -7.36 -22.89
CA GLU A 131 -19.15 -8.80 -22.72
C GLU A 131 -17.71 -9.29 -22.96
N THR A 132 -17.12 -9.92 -21.94
CA THR A 132 -15.80 -10.53 -22.05
C THR A 132 -15.98 -11.97 -22.53
N VAL A 133 -15.33 -12.34 -23.64
CA VAL A 133 -15.49 -13.66 -24.26
C VAL A 133 -14.12 -14.31 -24.46
N SER A 134 -13.97 -15.58 -24.05
CA SER A 134 -12.70 -16.33 -24.14
C SER A 134 -12.12 -16.36 -25.55
N GLU A 135 -10.80 -16.29 -25.66
CA GLU A 135 -10.07 -16.41 -26.94
C GLU A 135 -10.28 -17.77 -27.62
N ASN A 136 -10.69 -18.79 -26.84
CA ASN A 136 -10.97 -20.15 -27.29
C ASN A 136 -12.43 -20.37 -27.75
N SER A 137 -13.27 -19.33 -27.69
CA SER A 137 -14.61 -19.43 -28.26
C SER A 137 -14.58 -19.09 -29.74
N PHE A 138 -15.17 -19.96 -30.55
CA PHE A 138 -15.36 -19.71 -31.98
C PHE A 138 -16.86 -19.59 -32.26
N ASN A 139 -17.28 -18.41 -32.71
CA ASN A 139 -18.67 -18.10 -33.05
C ASN A 139 -18.79 -17.58 -34.49
N GLY A 140 -17.94 -18.09 -35.39
CA GLY A 140 -17.86 -17.66 -36.78
C GLY A 140 -17.08 -16.35 -36.96
N ASN A 141 -16.85 -16.00 -38.22
CA ASN A 141 -16.16 -14.77 -38.62
C ASN A 141 -17.03 -14.03 -39.63
N ILE A 142 -17.00 -12.70 -39.56
CA ILE A 142 -17.61 -11.83 -40.56
C ILE A 142 -16.55 -10.89 -41.13
N SER A 143 -16.78 -10.40 -42.34
CA SER A 143 -15.92 -9.40 -42.95
C SER A 143 -16.00 -8.07 -42.18
N SER A 144 -14.97 -7.22 -42.33
CA SER A 144 -14.96 -5.89 -41.69
C SER A 144 -16.17 -5.04 -42.12
N GLN A 145 -16.61 -5.16 -43.38
CA GLN A 145 -17.79 -4.44 -43.89
C GLN A 145 -19.11 -4.93 -43.28
N GLU A 146 -19.25 -6.25 -43.09
CA GLU A 146 -20.41 -6.83 -42.40
C GLU A 146 -20.41 -6.46 -40.91
N ALA A 147 -19.23 -6.49 -40.26
CA ALA A 147 -19.07 -6.04 -38.88
C ALA A 147 -19.47 -4.57 -38.71
N LEU A 148 -19.06 -3.71 -39.64
CA LEU A 148 -19.42 -2.29 -39.64
C LEU A 148 -20.93 -2.09 -39.82
N THR A 149 -21.56 -2.87 -40.71
CA THR A 149 -23.02 -2.86 -40.90
C THR A 149 -23.73 -3.27 -39.61
N LYS A 150 -23.23 -4.31 -38.92
CA LYS A 150 -23.78 -4.77 -37.64
C LYS A 150 -23.61 -3.74 -36.53
N ALA A 151 -22.46 -3.06 -36.46
CA ALA A 151 -22.21 -1.95 -35.54
C ALA A 151 -23.23 -0.81 -35.74
N SER A 152 -23.50 -0.48 -37.01
CA SER A 152 -24.42 0.60 -37.39
C SER A 152 -25.88 0.26 -37.04
N ILE A 153 -26.30 -0.99 -37.27
CA ILE A 153 -27.63 -1.49 -36.87
C ILE A 153 -27.78 -1.40 -35.35
N TYR A 154 -26.81 -1.91 -34.60
CA TYR A 154 -26.83 -1.86 -33.14
C TYR A 154 -26.90 -0.42 -32.60
N ALA A 155 -26.11 0.49 -33.15
CA ALA A 155 -26.13 1.89 -32.75
C ALA A 155 -27.51 2.53 -32.98
N LYS A 156 -28.18 2.22 -34.10
CA LYS A 156 -29.55 2.68 -34.38
C LYS A 156 -30.56 2.12 -33.39
N GLU A 157 -30.47 0.83 -33.04
CA GLU A 157 -31.32 0.20 -32.02
C GLU A 157 -31.16 0.85 -30.63
N GLN A 158 -29.94 1.28 -30.29
CA GLN A 158 -29.66 2.01 -29.06
C GLN A 158 -29.90 3.53 -29.16
N CYS A 159 -30.58 3.99 -30.23
CA CYS A 159 -30.88 5.41 -30.47
C CYS A 159 -29.64 6.32 -30.46
N ILE A 160 -28.50 5.81 -30.94
CA ILE A 160 -27.25 6.57 -31.06
C ILE A 160 -27.25 7.28 -32.43
N PRO A 161 -27.16 8.62 -32.47
CA PRO A 161 -27.18 9.37 -33.72
C PRO A 161 -25.82 9.31 -34.43
N LEU A 162 -25.50 8.18 -35.09
CA LEU A 162 -24.22 7.99 -35.79
C LEU A 162 -23.95 9.02 -36.90
N ASP A 163 -24.95 9.75 -37.38
CA ASP A 163 -24.80 10.89 -38.29
C ASP A 163 -23.96 12.03 -37.69
N GLN A 164 -23.95 12.14 -36.35
CA GLN A 164 -23.12 13.09 -35.60
C GLN A 164 -21.69 12.58 -35.37
N TYR A 165 -21.36 11.38 -35.86
CA TYR A 165 -20.08 10.73 -35.64
C TYR A 165 -19.32 10.47 -36.95
N THR A 166 -18.00 10.40 -36.83
CA THR A 166 -17.10 9.91 -37.87
C THR A 166 -16.27 8.75 -37.33
N ILE A 167 -16.08 7.70 -38.14
CA ILE A 167 -15.19 6.60 -37.77
C ILE A 167 -13.75 7.10 -37.88
N ILE A 168 -13.00 6.96 -36.80
CA ILE A 168 -11.61 7.43 -36.71
C ILE A 168 -10.60 6.28 -36.57
N GLU A 169 -11.03 5.14 -36.05
CA GLU A 169 -10.20 3.94 -35.86
C GLU A 169 -11.02 2.70 -36.23
N SER A 170 -10.38 1.79 -36.96
CA SER A 170 -10.90 0.47 -37.30
C SER A 170 -9.78 -0.53 -37.11
N SER A 171 -9.99 -1.52 -36.25
CA SER A 171 -9.02 -2.57 -35.96
C SER A 171 -9.65 -3.94 -36.06
N GLN A 172 -8.83 -4.93 -36.39
CA GLN A 172 -9.19 -6.34 -36.33
C GLN A 172 -8.13 -7.13 -35.56
N GLN A 173 -8.57 -8.13 -34.81
CA GLN A 173 -7.72 -9.05 -34.06
C GLN A 173 -8.20 -10.49 -34.26
N THR A 174 -7.27 -11.38 -34.58
CA THR A 174 -7.51 -12.81 -34.77
C THR A 174 -7.03 -13.58 -33.53
N THR A 175 -7.94 -14.28 -32.86
CA THR A 175 -7.61 -15.12 -31.70
C THR A 175 -6.78 -16.36 -32.10
N PRO A 176 -6.19 -17.10 -31.14
CA PRO A 176 -5.45 -18.32 -31.46
C PRO A 176 -6.26 -19.37 -32.24
N LEU A 177 -7.57 -19.52 -31.97
CA LEU A 177 -8.48 -20.42 -32.69
C LEU A 177 -9.10 -19.81 -33.96
N GLY A 178 -8.71 -18.60 -34.34
CA GLY A 178 -9.10 -17.99 -35.61
C GLY A 178 -10.40 -17.19 -35.59
N ARG A 179 -10.98 -16.89 -34.42
CA ARG A 179 -12.08 -15.91 -34.29
C ARG A 179 -11.53 -14.51 -34.63
N ILE A 180 -12.26 -13.75 -35.45
CA ILE A 180 -11.90 -12.37 -35.81
C ILE A 180 -12.80 -11.40 -35.03
N ASP A 181 -12.16 -10.54 -34.25
CA ASP A 181 -12.80 -9.49 -33.47
C ASP A 181 -12.54 -8.14 -34.14
N HIS A 182 -13.61 -7.40 -34.46
CA HIS A 182 -13.56 -6.07 -35.07
C HIS A 182 -13.88 -4.99 -34.03
N SER A 183 -13.13 -3.90 -34.00
CA SER A 183 -13.44 -2.74 -33.15
C SER A 183 -13.45 -1.46 -33.96
N PHE A 184 -14.50 -0.67 -33.78
CA PHE A 184 -14.72 0.60 -34.44
C PHE A 184 -14.82 1.71 -33.40
N VAL A 185 -13.98 2.75 -33.53
CA VAL A 185 -14.06 3.95 -32.71
C VAL A 185 -14.58 5.11 -33.55
N TYR A 186 -15.67 5.68 -33.06
CA TYR A 186 -16.38 6.81 -33.62
C TYR A 186 -16.07 8.06 -32.78
N GLU A 187 -15.89 9.20 -33.43
CA GLU A 187 -15.69 10.51 -32.78
C GLU A 187 -16.77 11.49 -33.23
N ARG A 188 -17.38 12.22 -32.28
CA ARG A 188 -18.37 13.25 -32.61
C ARG A 188 -17.71 14.44 -33.29
N HIS A 189 -18.36 14.99 -34.31
CA HIS A 189 -17.90 16.18 -35.04
C HIS A 189 -18.72 17.44 -34.74
N ASP A 190 -19.93 17.28 -34.22
CA ASP A 190 -20.87 18.38 -33.94
C ASP A 190 -20.56 19.14 -32.64
N ILE A 191 -19.89 18.48 -31.69
CA ILE A 191 -19.50 19.04 -30.39
C ILE A 191 -18.07 18.64 -30.02
N ARG A 192 -17.36 19.51 -29.29
CA ARG A 192 -15.98 19.29 -28.84
C ARG A 192 -15.71 19.92 -27.48
N LEU A 193 -14.83 19.32 -26.68
CA LEU A 193 -14.41 19.81 -25.37
C LEU A 193 -13.00 20.40 -25.44
N ASN A 194 -12.86 21.54 -26.12
CA ASN A 194 -11.55 22.12 -26.44
C ASN A 194 -10.66 21.09 -27.17
N GLN A 195 -9.58 20.60 -26.56
CA GLN A 195 -8.74 19.55 -27.15
C GLN A 195 -9.28 18.12 -26.95
N GLY A 196 -10.25 17.92 -26.05
CA GLY A 196 -10.87 16.63 -25.81
C GLY A 196 -12.03 16.34 -26.78
N SER A 197 -12.26 15.05 -27.04
CA SER A 197 -13.30 14.60 -27.99
C SER A 197 -14.20 13.51 -27.41
N TYR A 198 -15.48 13.56 -27.77
CA TYR A 198 -16.46 12.53 -27.43
C TYR A 198 -16.29 11.33 -28.35
N ARG A 199 -16.04 10.16 -27.77
CA ARG A 199 -15.84 8.93 -28.53
C ARG A 199 -16.81 7.82 -28.11
N LEU A 200 -17.11 6.97 -29.08
CA LEU A 200 -17.91 5.77 -28.93
C LEU A 200 -17.13 4.60 -29.53
N ARG A 201 -16.95 3.52 -28.77
CA ARG A 201 -16.39 2.26 -29.27
C ARG A 201 -17.50 1.22 -29.39
N ILE A 202 -17.55 0.55 -30.53
CA ILE A 202 -18.37 -0.65 -30.73
C ILE A 202 -17.44 -1.79 -31.16
N THR A 203 -17.49 -2.91 -30.42
CA THR A 203 -16.68 -4.10 -30.69
C THR A 203 -17.59 -5.27 -31.04
N ILE A 204 -17.19 -6.05 -32.05
CA ILE A 204 -17.87 -7.23 -32.54
C ILE A 204 -16.90 -8.40 -32.45
N SER A 205 -17.18 -9.37 -31.59
CA SER A 205 -16.35 -10.58 -31.46
C SER A 205 -16.96 -11.74 -32.25
N GLY A 206 -16.25 -12.16 -33.31
CA GLY A 206 -16.76 -13.08 -34.32
C GLY A 206 -18.03 -12.55 -34.97
N THR A 207 -19.18 -13.07 -34.58
CA THR A 207 -20.49 -12.62 -35.10
C THR A 207 -21.28 -11.72 -34.15
N ASN A 208 -20.92 -11.56 -32.88
CA ASN A 208 -21.76 -10.88 -31.88
C ASN A 208 -21.22 -9.50 -31.49
N VAL A 209 -22.12 -8.53 -31.25
CA VAL A 209 -21.72 -7.24 -30.65
C VAL A 209 -21.41 -7.49 -29.18
N THR A 210 -20.18 -7.24 -28.76
CA THR A 210 -19.68 -7.53 -27.41
C THR A 210 -19.35 -6.27 -26.62
N GLU A 211 -19.25 -5.09 -27.24
CA GLU A 211 -19.00 -3.85 -26.51
C GLU A 211 -19.73 -2.67 -27.14
N CYS A 212 -20.30 -1.82 -26.31
CA CYS A 212 -20.71 -0.46 -26.66
C CYS A 212 -20.33 0.47 -25.50
N LYS A 213 -19.28 1.28 -25.71
CA LYS A 213 -18.69 2.13 -24.66
C LYS A 213 -18.51 3.56 -25.14
N ARG A 214 -19.06 4.51 -24.38
CA ARG A 214 -18.80 5.95 -24.54
C ARG A 214 -17.64 6.36 -23.64
N PHE A 215 -16.76 7.22 -24.13
CA PHE A 215 -15.64 7.75 -23.36
C PHE A 215 -15.17 9.09 -23.93
N ILE A 216 -14.48 9.90 -23.13
CA ILE A 216 -13.83 11.12 -23.60
C ILE A 216 -12.35 10.84 -23.86
N LYS A 217 -11.84 11.19 -25.05
CA LYS A 217 -10.39 11.22 -25.29
C LYS A 217 -9.85 12.51 -24.71
N ILE A 218 -9.06 12.37 -23.65
CA ILE A 218 -8.35 13.47 -23.00
C ILE A 218 -6.92 13.53 -23.56
N PRO A 219 -6.37 14.73 -23.86
CA PRO A 219 -4.99 14.86 -24.32
C PRO A 219 -3.98 14.45 -23.26
N GLU A 220 -2.92 13.72 -23.64
CA GLU A 220 -1.81 13.39 -22.73
C GLU A 220 -1.21 14.64 -22.06
N THR A 221 -1.12 15.75 -22.80
CA THR A 221 -0.59 17.03 -22.31
C THR A 221 -1.33 17.53 -21.07
N PHE A 222 -2.66 17.41 -21.05
CA PHE A 222 -3.47 17.75 -19.88
C PHE A 222 -3.23 16.76 -18.73
N GLU A 223 -3.27 15.45 -18.99
CA GLU A 223 -3.09 14.44 -17.95
C GLU A 223 -1.75 14.61 -17.24
N ARG A 224 -0.67 14.81 -18.00
CA ARG A 224 0.66 15.09 -17.47
C ARG A 224 0.66 16.37 -16.64
N LYS A 225 0.08 17.46 -17.15
CA LYS A 225 0.01 18.76 -16.44
C LYS A 225 -0.75 18.65 -15.13
N TYR A 226 -1.90 17.97 -15.15
CA TYR A 226 -2.70 17.75 -13.95
C TYR A 226 -1.96 16.88 -12.93
N LEU A 227 -1.35 15.78 -13.34
CA LEU A 227 -0.57 14.92 -12.46
C LEU A 227 0.68 15.62 -11.89
N GLU A 228 1.36 16.45 -12.67
CA GLU A 228 2.47 17.28 -12.17
C GLU A 228 1.99 18.26 -11.10
N LEU A 229 0.89 18.96 -11.33
CA LEU A 229 0.27 19.86 -10.34
C LEU A 229 -0.09 19.11 -9.04
N ARG A 230 -0.64 17.90 -9.17
CA ARG A 230 -1.02 17.03 -8.03
C ARG A 230 0.20 16.48 -7.28
N SER A 231 1.35 16.37 -7.91
CA SER A 231 2.57 15.90 -7.25
C SER A 231 2.99 16.83 -6.09
N TYR A 232 2.78 18.14 -6.22
CA TYR A 232 3.04 19.12 -5.17
C TYR A 232 2.07 18.98 -3.98
N ASN A 233 0.78 18.75 -4.23
CA ASN A 233 -0.22 18.42 -3.20
C ASN A 233 0.23 17.20 -2.39
N ASN A 234 0.62 16.14 -3.08
CA ASN A 234 1.02 14.86 -2.48
C ASN A 234 2.32 15.00 -1.66
N ILE A 235 3.29 15.81 -2.10
CA ILE A 235 4.52 16.05 -1.34
C ILE A 235 4.24 16.85 -0.07
N LEU A 236 3.39 17.86 -0.12
CA LEU A 236 3.01 18.62 1.08
C LEU A 236 2.31 17.70 2.10
N SER A 237 1.42 16.82 1.63
CA SER A 237 0.77 15.80 2.48
C SER A 237 1.74 14.79 3.06
N LEU A 238 2.69 14.30 2.25
CA LEU A 238 3.75 13.43 2.74
C LEU A 238 4.61 14.10 3.82
N PHE A 239 4.94 15.38 3.65
CA PHE A 239 5.70 16.12 4.66
C PHE A 239 4.92 16.23 5.97
N GLY A 240 3.62 16.57 5.92
CA GLY A 240 2.74 16.55 7.08
C GLY A 240 2.67 15.17 7.76
N PHE A 241 2.53 14.11 6.97
CA PHE A 241 2.52 12.72 7.45
C PHE A 241 3.82 12.32 8.14
N LEU A 242 4.98 12.61 7.54
CA LEU A 242 6.28 12.29 8.14
C LEU A 242 6.49 13.07 9.45
N LEU A 243 6.13 14.36 9.49
CA LEU A 243 6.18 15.15 10.73
C LEU A 243 5.28 14.57 11.82
N MET A 244 4.04 14.19 11.48
CA MET A 244 3.13 13.53 12.44
C MET A 244 3.73 12.24 12.99
N ILE A 245 4.27 11.37 12.13
CA ILE A 245 4.85 10.10 12.59
C ILE A 245 6.09 10.34 13.48
N PHE A 246 7.06 11.14 13.02
CA PHE A 246 8.30 11.33 13.76
C PHE A 246 8.11 12.15 15.04
N LEU A 247 7.31 13.23 14.99
CA LEU A 247 7.10 14.10 16.16
C LEU A 247 6.05 13.54 17.11
N TYR A 248 4.86 13.16 16.61
CA TYR A 248 3.75 12.79 17.48
C TYR A 248 3.79 11.33 17.88
N ILE A 249 3.91 10.40 16.92
CA ILE A 249 3.87 8.97 17.23
C ILE A 249 5.18 8.49 17.88
N ILE A 250 6.31 8.68 17.19
CA ILE A 250 7.62 8.23 17.66
C ILE A 250 8.16 9.17 18.74
N GLY A 251 8.02 10.48 18.58
CA GLY A 251 8.52 11.47 19.53
C GLY A 251 7.70 11.54 20.83
N ILE A 252 6.39 11.76 20.75
CA ILE A 252 5.56 11.99 21.94
C ILE A 252 4.90 10.70 22.45
N CYS A 253 4.14 9.99 21.63
CA CYS A 253 3.34 8.83 22.07
C CYS A 253 4.22 7.71 22.62
N PHE A 254 5.31 7.40 21.93
CA PHE A 254 6.26 6.40 22.39
C PHE A 254 6.83 6.78 23.76
N ILE A 255 7.39 7.99 23.92
CA ILE A 255 7.94 8.46 25.20
C ILE A 255 6.86 8.47 26.31
N ALA A 256 5.68 8.99 26.00
CA ALA A 256 4.56 9.08 26.93
C ALA A 256 4.07 7.70 27.40
N LEU A 257 4.03 6.71 26.50
CA LEU A 257 3.69 5.32 26.83
C LEU A 257 4.63 4.76 27.89
N PHE A 258 5.94 5.00 27.80
CA PHE A 258 6.90 4.56 28.82
C PHE A 258 6.77 5.33 30.14
N VAL A 259 6.61 6.65 30.08
CA VAL A 259 6.58 7.50 31.27
C VAL A 259 5.30 7.30 32.08
N TYR A 260 4.14 7.20 31.43
CA TYR A 260 2.84 7.21 32.12
C TYR A 260 2.32 5.84 32.53
N THR A 261 2.75 4.75 31.89
CA THR A 261 2.45 3.39 32.36
C THR A 261 2.99 3.14 33.77
N LYS A 262 4.13 3.75 34.12
CA LYS A 262 4.71 3.70 35.46
C LYS A 262 3.99 4.52 36.51
N ALA A 263 3.52 5.70 36.14
CA ALA A 263 2.83 6.59 37.05
C ALA A 263 1.36 6.16 37.31
N GLN A 264 0.92 5.03 36.72
CA GLN A 264 -0.48 4.60 36.63
C GLN A 264 -1.42 5.67 36.07
N LEU A 265 -0.86 6.71 35.43
CA LEU A 265 -1.58 7.80 34.78
C LEU A 265 -2.12 7.39 33.40
N PHE A 266 -1.96 6.13 33.01
CA PHE A 266 -2.30 5.61 31.69
C PHE A 266 -3.54 4.72 31.76
N LEU A 267 -4.71 5.30 31.46
CA LEU A 267 -6.00 4.59 31.47
C LEU A 267 -6.22 3.85 30.14
N TRP A 268 -5.50 2.75 29.95
CA TRP A 268 -5.55 1.99 28.70
C TRP A 268 -6.85 1.20 28.51
N LYS A 269 -7.55 0.79 29.58
CA LYS A 269 -8.78 0.01 29.46
C LYS A 269 -9.94 0.80 28.83
N PRO A 270 -10.28 2.01 29.30
CA PRO A 270 -11.29 2.83 28.63
C PRO A 270 -10.90 3.18 27.19
N ALA A 271 -9.61 3.50 26.97
CA ALA A 271 -9.08 3.75 25.63
C ALA A 271 -9.24 2.53 24.71
N LEU A 272 -8.99 1.32 25.21
CA LEU A 272 -9.18 0.07 24.46
C LEU A 272 -10.65 -0.19 24.14
N VAL A 273 -11.57 0.09 25.06
CA VAL A 273 -13.01 -0.06 24.78
C VAL A 273 -13.44 0.92 23.70
N CYS A 274 -13.01 2.17 23.78
CA CYS A 274 -13.31 3.20 22.78
C CYS A 274 -12.69 2.86 21.41
N ALA A 275 -11.39 2.57 21.37
CA ALA A 275 -10.68 2.17 20.16
C ALA A 275 -11.22 0.87 19.57
N GLY A 276 -11.60 -0.10 20.41
CA GLY A 276 -12.20 -1.36 20.01
C GLY A 276 -13.59 -1.17 19.40
N PHE A 277 -14.38 -0.23 19.93
CA PHE A 277 -15.65 0.15 19.31
C PHE A 277 -15.45 0.81 17.94
N ILE A 278 -14.50 1.73 17.82
CA ILE A 278 -14.13 2.36 16.53
C ILE A 278 -13.61 1.31 15.54
N GLY A 279 -12.72 0.41 15.99
CA GLY A 279 -12.20 -0.69 15.18
C GLY A 279 -13.28 -1.68 14.74
N PHE A 280 -14.25 -1.98 15.61
CA PHE A 280 -15.41 -2.79 15.27
C PHE A 280 -16.29 -2.12 14.22
N LEU A 281 -16.60 -0.82 14.37
CA LEU A 281 -17.33 -0.07 13.34
C LEU A 281 -16.57 -0.03 12.01
N SER A 282 -15.24 0.07 12.05
CA SER A 282 -14.39 0.02 10.86
C SER A 282 -14.44 -1.35 10.17
N ILE A 283 -14.55 -2.44 10.93
CA ILE A 283 -14.77 -3.79 10.39
C ILE A 283 -16.14 -3.87 9.73
N LEU A 284 -17.20 -3.45 10.43
CA LEU A 284 -18.56 -3.46 9.88
C LEU A 284 -18.67 -2.61 8.60
N GLN A 285 -18.03 -1.44 8.58
CA GLN A 285 -18.02 -0.55 7.42
C GLN A 285 -17.30 -1.18 6.22
N GLN A 286 -16.20 -1.91 6.42
CA GLN A 286 -15.53 -2.59 5.31
C GLN A 286 -16.32 -3.82 4.83
N ILE A 287 -16.95 -4.57 5.75
CA ILE A 287 -17.89 -5.64 5.37
C ILE A 287 -19.05 -5.06 4.55
N ASN A 288 -19.54 -3.88 4.92
CA ASN A 288 -20.56 -3.16 4.18
C ASN A 288 -20.13 -2.76 2.76
N GLN A 289 -18.83 -2.66 2.51
CA GLN A 289 -18.22 -2.39 1.20
C GLN A 289 -17.83 -3.66 0.42
N LEU A 290 -18.07 -4.86 0.96
CA LEU A 290 -17.79 -6.13 0.27
C LEU A 290 -18.41 -6.24 -1.14
N PRO A 291 -19.62 -5.71 -1.43
CA PRO A 291 -20.16 -5.68 -2.80
C PRO A 291 -19.27 -4.95 -3.80
N LEU A 292 -18.57 -3.91 -3.36
CA LEU A 292 -17.67 -3.12 -4.20
C LEU A 292 -16.37 -3.89 -4.52
N LEU A 293 -15.94 -4.76 -3.60
CA LEU A 293 -14.79 -5.64 -3.80
C LEU A 293 -15.07 -6.69 -4.89
N LEU A 294 -16.31 -7.18 -5.00
CA LEU A 294 -16.71 -8.12 -6.06
C LEU A 294 -16.62 -7.50 -7.46
N MET A 295 -16.75 -6.18 -7.59
CA MET A 295 -16.61 -5.51 -8.90
C MET A 295 -15.21 -5.75 -9.50
N HIS A 296 -14.20 -5.85 -8.64
CA HIS A 296 -12.80 -6.05 -9.01
C HIS A 296 -12.29 -7.47 -8.73
N TYR A 297 -13.20 -8.41 -8.46
CA TYR A 297 -12.84 -9.82 -8.26
C TYR A 297 -12.33 -10.42 -9.57
N ASP A 298 -11.20 -11.11 -9.50
CA ASP A 298 -10.63 -11.83 -10.62
C ASP A 298 -11.22 -13.25 -10.67
N THR A 299 -11.96 -13.57 -11.73
CA THR A 299 -12.63 -14.86 -11.94
C THR A 299 -11.64 -16.03 -12.02
N ILE A 300 -10.35 -15.76 -12.14
CA ILE A 300 -9.31 -16.78 -12.04
C ILE A 300 -9.32 -17.49 -10.68
N THR A 301 -9.55 -16.72 -9.61
CA THR A 301 -9.33 -17.16 -8.23
C THR A 301 -10.56 -17.83 -7.63
N ASP A 302 -10.41 -18.75 -6.69
CA ASP A 302 -11.58 -19.28 -5.97
C ASP A 302 -12.29 -18.18 -5.16
N ILE A 303 -13.62 -18.08 -5.29
CA ILE A 303 -14.41 -17.02 -4.68
C ILE A 303 -14.41 -17.10 -3.16
N HIS A 304 -14.37 -18.30 -2.58
CA HIS A 304 -14.34 -18.48 -1.13
C HIS A 304 -12.97 -18.07 -0.58
N ALA A 305 -11.88 -18.43 -1.26
CA ALA A 305 -10.53 -18.00 -0.95
C ALA A 305 -10.40 -16.47 -1.08
N PHE A 306 -11.06 -15.85 -2.07
CA PHE A 306 -11.20 -14.40 -2.19
C PHE A 306 -11.91 -13.75 -1.01
N ILE A 307 -13.07 -14.25 -0.64
CA ILE A 307 -13.84 -13.71 0.49
C ILE A 307 -13.07 -13.89 1.79
N ILE A 308 -12.50 -15.09 2.05
CA ILE A 308 -11.70 -15.36 3.25
C ILE A 308 -10.49 -14.42 3.32
N LYS A 309 -9.75 -14.24 2.21
CA LYS A 309 -8.62 -13.29 2.16
C LYS A 309 -9.06 -11.89 2.57
N ASN A 310 -10.14 -11.38 1.98
CA ASN A 310 -10.62 -10.04 2.25
C ASN A 310 -11.14 -9.90 3.69
N LEU A 311 -11.91 -10.88 4.19
CA LEU A 311 -12.37 -10.88 5.59
C LEU A 311 -11.20 -10.88 6.57
N LEU A 312 -10.13 -11.63 6.29
CA LEU A 312 -8.91 -11.60 7.10
C LEU A 312 -8.25 -10.22 7.05
N LEU A 313 -8.11 -9.61 5.87
CA LEU A 313 -7.55 -8.25 5.72
C LEU A 313 -8.39 -7.20 6.48
N ILE A 314 -9.72 -7.30 6.39
CA ILE A 314 -10.67 -6.42 7.09
C ILE A 314 -10.53 -6.56 8.61
N CYS A 315 -10.53 -7.80 9.13
CA CYS A 315 -10.32 -8.08 10.55
C CYS A 315 -8.94 -7.60 11.01
N SER A 316 -7.90 -7.79 10.18
CA SER A 316 -6.54 -7.30 10.44
C SER A 316 -6.52 -5.80 10.61
N HIS A 317 -7.14 -5.09 9.67
CA HIS A 317 -7.23 -3.64 9.68
C HIS A 317 -7.93 -3.13 10.94
N GLY A 318 -9.08 -3.70 11.32
CA GLY A 318 -9.81 -3.32 12.53
C GLY A 318 -9.01 -3.56 13.82
N LEU A 319 -8.24 -4.65 13.90
CA LEU A 319 -7.36 -4.92 15.04
C LEU A 319 -6.19 -3.95 15.10
N ILE A 320 -5.56 -3.65 13.96
CA ILE A 320 -4.50 -2.64 13.85
C ILE A 320 -5.03 -1.29 14.34
N ILE A 321 -6.18 -0.85 13.81
CA ILE A 321 -6.88 0.36 14.27
C ILE A 321 -7.06 0.33 15.78
N THR A 322 -7.61 -0.76 16.33
CA THR A 322 -7.86 -0.89 17.76
C THR A 322 -6.59 -0.70 18.59
N VAL A 323 -5.49 -1.37 18.21
CA VAL A 323 -4.22 -1.30 18.96
C VAL A 323 -3.60 0.10 18.87
N PHE A 324 -3.46 0.64 17.65
CA PHE A 324 -2.85 1.95 17.45
C PHE A 324 -3.66 3.07 18.10
N PHE A 325 -4.99 3.05 17.95
CA PHE A 325 -5.86 4.06 18.54
C PHE A 325 -5.91 3.95 20.06
N THR A 326 -5.83 2.75 20.63
CA THR A 326 -5.71 2.60 22.10
C THR A 326 -4.51 3.38 22.63
N ILE A 327 -3.36 3.29 21.96
CA ILE A 327 -2.14 4.01 22.36
C ILE A 327 -2.36 5.51 22.23
N ILE A 328 -2.84 5.97 21.07
CA ILE A 328 -3.06 7.40 20.79
C ILE A 328 -4.03 8.02 21.80
N ILE A 329 -5.19 7.40 22.00
CA ILE A 329 -6.25 7.90 22.89
C ILE A 329 -5.77 7.91 24.35
N ALA A 330 -5.11 6.83 24.79
CA ALA A 330 -4.62 6.77 26.17
C ALA A 330 -3.50 7.78 26.44
N VAL A 331 -2.62 8.04 25.46
CA VAL A 331 -1.59 9.09 25.56
C VAL A 331 -2.25 10.48 25.56
N ALA A 332 -3.16 10.74 24.62
CA ALA A 332 -3.85 12.02 24.50
C ALA A 332 -4.60 12.37 25.78
N GLU A 333 -5.35 11.42 26.33
CA GLU A 333 -6.10 11.60 27.59
C GLU A 333 -5.17 11.76 28.79
N GLY A 334 -4.12 10.94 28.91
CA GLY A 334 -3.16 11.02 30.00
C GLY A 334 -2.36 12.34 30.01
N LEU A 335 -1.93 12.80 28.84
CA LEU A 335 -1.28 14.11 28.69
C LEU A 335 -2.24 15.25 29.02
N THR A 336 -3.49 15.19 28.54
CA THR A 336 -4.53 16.19 28.82
C THR A 336 -4.79 16.29 30.33
N ARG A 337 -4.99 15.15 31.01
CA ARG A 337 -5.22 15.10 32.46
C ARG A 337 -4.11 15.79 33.24
N LYS A 338 -2.85 15.55 32.86
CA LYS A 338 -1.70 16.14 33.55
C LYS A 338 -1.49 17.62 33.20
N ALA A 339 -1.72 18.01 31.95
CA ALA A 339 -1.52 19.38 31.50
C ALA A 339 -2.60 20.33 32.03
N PHE A 340 -3.85 19.85 32.10
CA PHE A 340 -5.06 20.65 32.34
C PHE A 340 -5.93 20.05 33.47
N PRO A 341 -5.57 20.32 34.74
CA PRO A 341 -6.28 19.80 35.92
C PRO A 341 -7.74 20.25 36.06
N GLN A 342 -8.12 21.33 35.37
CA GLN A 342 -9.46 21.94 35.43
C GLN A 342 -10.41 21.44 34.33
N HIS A 343 -9.94 20.59 33.41
CA HIS A 343 -10.83 19.99 32.42
C HIS A 343 -11.61 18.83 33.04
N ILE A 344 -12.80 18.56 32.49
CA ILE A 344 -13.63 17.41 32.87
C ILE A 344 -12.92 16.13 32.40
N GLN A 345 -12.92 15.10 33.25
CA GLN A 345 -12.39 13.79 32.93
C GLN A 345 -13.17 13.18 31.74
N LEU A 346 -12.46 12.87 30.64
CA LEU A 346 -13.06 12.38 29.39
C LEU A 346 -13.98 11.17 29.62
N TRP A 347 -13.50 10.19 30.41
CA TRP A 347 -14.23 8.95 30.68
C TRP A 347 -15.43 9.10 31.61
N SER A 348 -15.55 10.24 32.30
CA SER A 348 -16.66 10.54 33.22
C SER A 348 -17.70 11.48 32.62
N VAL A 349 -17.46 12.01 31.42
CA VAL A 349 -18.29 13.05 30.80
C VAL A 349 -19.76 12.62 30.60
N TRP A 350 -20.00 11.32 30.37
CA TRP A 350 -21.34 10.74 30.20
C TRP A 350 -21.86 9.98 31.43
N ALA A 351 -21.22 10.15 32.59
CA ALA A 351 -21.69 9.60 33.87
C ALA A 351 -22.99 10.30 34.34
N ALA A 352 -23.79 9.61 35.15
CA ALA A 352 -25.16 10.03 35.47
C ALA A 352 -25.31 11.43 36.08
N ASN A 353 -24.32 11.91 36.85
CA ASN A 353 -24.33 13.24 37.48
C ASN A 353 -23.46 14.28 36.75
N CYS A 354 -22.71 13.85 35.73
CA CYS A 354 -21.85 14.72 34.92
C CYS A 354 -22.54 15.08 33.59
N ALA A 355 -23.18 14.12 32.93
CA ALA A 355 -23.82 14.29 31.63
C ALA A 355 -24.99 15.28 31.65
N ASN A 356 -25.84 15.19 32.66
CA ASN A 356 -26.97 16.10 32.92
C ASN A 356 -26.53 17.37 33.65
N SER A 357 -25.28 17.80 33.47
CA SER A 357 -24.76 19.03 34.04
C SER A 357 -24.79 20.19 33.05
N SER A 358 -24.93 21.41 33.56
CA SER A 358 -24.89 22.61 32.70
C SER A 358 -23.56 22.74 31.92
N PRO A 359 -22.37 22.49 32.51
CA PRO A 359 -21.10 22.56 31.77
C PRO A 359 -21.01 21.56 30.62
N VAL A 360 -21.39 20.30 30.82
CA VAL A 360 -21.33 19.27 29.76
C VAL A 360 -22.31 19.59 28.65
N PHE A 361 -23.54 19.97 28.99
CA PHE A 361 -24.54 20.40 28.01
C PHE A 361 -24.06 21.59 27.18
N LEU A 362 -23.46 22.60 27.82
CA LEU A 362 -22.92 23.76 27.11
C LEU A 362 -21.76 23.39 26.18
N GLN A 363 -20.84 22.51 26.61
CA GLN A 363 -19.76 22.04 25.75
C GLN A 363 -20.30 21.23 24.55
N THR A 364 -21.32 20.38 24.78
CA THR A 364 -21.98 19.64 23.70
C THR A 364 -22.63 20.56 22.69
N VAL A 365 -23.45 21.53 23.14
CA VAL A 365 -24.08 22.51 22.24
C VAL A 365 -23.05 23.41 21.56
N ALA A 366 -21.97 23.77 22.24
CA ALA A 366 -20.85 24.50 21.63
C ALA A 366 -20.19 23.71 20.50
N GLY A 367 -20.06 22.38 20.61
CA GLY A 367 -19.59 21.53 19.52
C GLY A 367 -20.45 21.62 18.26
N TYR A 368 -21.78 21.58 18.38
CA TYR A 368 -22.69 21.77 17.25
C TYR A 368 -22.63 23.19 16.66
N GLY A 369 -22.50 24.20 17.54
CA GLY A 369 -22.33 25.59 17.13
C GLY A 369 -21.04 25.81 16.35
N LEU A 370 -19.93 25.20 16.80
CA LEU A 370 -18.66 25.20 16.10
C LEU A 370 -18.75 24.50 14.75
N ALA A 371 -19.38 23.33 14.67
CA ALA A 371 -19.54 22.63 13.39
C ALA A 371 -20.30 23.49 12.37
N SER A 372 -21.35 24.18 12.81
CA SER A 372 -22.13 25.10 11.96
C SER A 372 -21.32 26.32 11.54
N PHE A 373 -20.50 26.84 12.44
CA PHE A 373 -19.56 27.93 12.14
C PHE A 373 -18.47 27.50 11.14
N ASP A 374 -17.91 26.30 11.29
CA ASP A 374 -16.87 25.79 10.40
C ASP A 374 -17.40 25.52 9.00
N LEU A 375 -18.62 24.98 8.88
CA LEU A 375 -19.30 24.86 7.57
C LEU A 375 -19.45 26.22 6.89
N LEU A 376 -19.84 27.26 7.64
CA LEU A 376 -19.91 28.63 7.11
C LEU A 376 -18.51 29.14 6.72
N LEU A 377 -17.51 28.95 7.58
CA LEU A 377 -16.14 29.40 7.35
C LEU A 377 -15.57 28.78 6.07
N VAL A 378 -15.79 27.50 5.85
CA VAL A 378 -15.35 26.79 4.63
C VAL A 378 -16.07 27.33 3.41
N VAL A 379 -17.41 27.44 3.44
CA VAL A 379 -18.19 28.03 2.32
C VAL A 379 -17.71 29.45 1.98
N VAL A 380 -17.49 30.29 2.98
CA VAL A 380 -16.99 31.67 2.79
C VAL A 380 -15.55 31.67 2.26
N THR A 381 -14.68 30.81 2.79
CA THR A 381 -13.28 30.69 2.34
C THR A 381 -13.22 30.26 0.87
N TYR A 382 -14.06 29.32 0.45
CA TYR A 382 -14.15 28.90 -0.95
C TYR A 382 -14.64 30.02 -1.86
N LEU A 383 -15.75 30.69 -1.50
CA LEU A 383 -16.24 31.85 -2.26
C LEU A 383 -15.19 32.96 -2.37
N PHE A 384 -14.51 33.26 -1.25
CA PHE A 384 -13.45 34.26 -1.19
C PHE A 384 -12.27 33.89 -2.10
N THR A 385 -11.74 32.68 -1.95
CA THR A 385 -10.55 32.25 -2.69
C THR A 385 -10.81 32.06 -4.18
N THR A 386 -11.99 31.56 -4.56
CA THR A 386 -12.39 31.47 -5.97
C THR A 386 -12.63 32.86 -6.57
N HIS A 387 -13.27 33.78 -5.85
CA HIS A 387 -13.56 35.12 -6.39
C HIS A 387 -12.32 36.02 -6.48
N PHE A 388 -11.50 36.09 -5.43
CA PHE A 388 -10.39 37.05 -5.34
C PHE A 388 -9.06 36.49 -5.83
N PHE A 389 -8.82 35.18 -5.72
CA PHE A 389 -7.55 34.55 -6.11
C PHE A 389 -7.66 33.59 -7.30
N GLY A 390 -8.88 33.35 -7.80
CA GLY A 390 -9.10 32.41 -8.90
C GLY A 390 -8.75 30.96 -8.54
N TRP A 391 -8.78 30.59 -7.25
CA TRP A 391 -8.46 29.23 -6.82
C TRP A 391 -9.47 28.23 -7.37
N TRP A 392 -8.96 27.11 -7.88
CA TRP A 392 -9.78 26.02 -8.39
C TRP A 392 -9.94 24.94 -7.34
N ASN A 393 -11.19 24.52 -7.16
CA ASN A 393 -11.56 23.34 -6.41
C ASN A 393 -12.56 22.55 -7.25
N PRO A 394 -12.38 21.23 -7.35
CA PRO A 394 -13.21 20.38 -8.20
C PRO A 394 -14.68 20.39 -7.74
N SER A 395 -15.62 20.26 -8.67
CA SER A 395 -17.06 20.31 -8.38
C SER A 395 -17.67 18.96 -8.00
N TYR A 396 -16.83 17.94 -7.74
CA TYR A 396 -17.31 16.58 -7.45
C TYR A 396 -18.24 16.60 -6.23
N ALA A 397 -19.19 15.68 -6.17
CA ALA A 397 -19.94 15.42 -4.95
C ALA A 397 -18.91 15.18 -3.85
N LEU A 398 -18.83 16.05 -2.84
CA LEU A 398 -17.69 16.11 -1.90
C LEU A 398 -17.47 14.83 -1.06
N ALA A 399 -18.22 13.76 -1.35
CA ALA A 399 -18.05 12.40 -0.89
C ALA A 399 -18.23 11.38 -2.04
N ASP A 400 -17.61 10.21 -1.91
CA ASP A 400 -17.70 9.09 -2.85
C ASP A 400 -19.18 8.64 -3.05
N PRO A 401 -19.74 8.78 -4.26
CA PRO A 401 -21.14 8.45 -4.48
C PRO A 401 -21.38 6.93 -4.49
N ASN A 402 -20.34 6.09 -4.52
CA ASN A 402 -20.43 4.63 -4.32
C ASN A 402 -21.01 4.23 -2.97
N ILE A 403 -21.09 5.14 -1.99
CA ILE A 403 -21.79 4.89 -0.72
C ILE A 403 -23.22 4.36 -0.95
N LEU A 404 -23.88 4.77 -2.04
CA LEU A 404 -25.22 4.33 -2.46
C LEU A 404 -25.26 2.88 -2.94
N ALA A 405 -24.13 2.29 -3.32
CA ALA A 405 -24.00 0.90 -3.74
C ALA A 405 -23.65 -0.07 -2.59
N THR A 406 -23.47 0.44 -1.36
CA THR A 406 -23.24 -0.40 -0.16
C THR A 406 -24.55 -0.92 0.44
N TYR A 407 -24.48 -1.92 1.32
CA TYR A 407 -25.69 -2.49 1.95
C TYR A 407 -26.41 -1.50 2.90
N VAL A 408 -25.63 -0.73 3.66
CA VAL A 408 -26.08 0.25 4.67
C VAL A 408 -25.31 1.56 4.47
N PRO A 409 -25.79 2.46 3.58
CA PRO A 409 -25.11 3.73 3.30
C PRO A 409 -24.78 4.56 4.56
N ALA A 410 -25.69 4.60 5.55
CA ALA A 410 -25.47 5.36 6.78
C ALA A 410 -24.26 4.90 7.60
N LEU A 411 -23.92 3.60 7.55
CA LEU A 411 -22.82 3.04 8.35
C LEU A 411 -21.46 3.61 7.93
N HIS A 412 -21.28 3.86 6.63
CA HIS A 412 -20.04 4.46 6.12
C HIS A 412 -19.84 5.88 6.70
N THR A 413 -20.87 6.72 6.66
CA THR A 413 -20.87 8.06 7.28
C THR A 413 -20.54 7.98 8.77
N ILE A 414 -21.20 7.09 9.51
CA ILE A 414 -21.04 6.97 10.97
C ILE A 414 -19.62 6.51 11.35
N ALA A 415 -19.11 5.46 10.70
CA ALA A 415 -17.83 4.88 11.06
C ALA A 415 -16.68 5.83 10.77
N LEU A 416 -16.65 6.45 9.58
CA LEU A 416 -15.55 7.34 9.18
C LEU A 416 -15.54 8.65 9.96
N SER A 417 -16.70 9.30 10.14
CA SER A 417 -16.77 10.56 10.91
C SER A 417 -16.38 10.37 12.37
N LEU A 418 -16.82 9.26 13.01
CA LEU A 418 -16.41 8.94 14.38
C LEU A 418 -14.91 8.68 14.47
N GLN A 419 -14.37 7.91 13.53
CA GLN A 419 -12.95 7.58 13.49
C GLN A 419 -12.09 8.84 13.33
N ALA A 420 -12.35 9.66 12.30
CA ALA A 420 -11.61 10.88 12.02
C ALA A 420 -11.72 11.86 13.19
N GLY A 421 -12.94 12.23 13.58
CA GLY A 421 -13.17 13.22 14.63
C GLY A 421 -12.62 12.84 16.01
N PHE A 422 -12.50 11.55 16.34
CA PHE A 422 -11.89 11.15 17.61
C PHE A 422 -10.36 11.13 17.54
N ILE A 423 -9.81 10.56 16.47
CA ILE A 423 -8.38 10.29 16.37
C ILE A 423 -7.58 11.51 15.95
N GLU A 424 -8.10 12.28 15.01
CA GLU A 424 -7.43 13.49 14.54
C GLU A 424 -7.37 14.54 15.64
N GLU A 425 -8.42 14.68 16.46
CA GLU A 425 -8.40 15.59 17.61
C GLU A 425 -7.44 15.11 18.70
N CYS A 426 -7.33 13.80 18.92
CA CYS A 426 -6.33 13.24 19.83
C CYS A 426 -4.89 13.50 19.33
N LEU A 427 -4.62 13.27 18.04
CA LEU A 427 -3.30 13.42 17.41
C LEU A 427 -2.88 14.86 17.20
N CYS A 428 -3.77 15.69 16.68
CA CYS A 428 -3.46 17.04 16.23
C CYS A 428 -3.79 18.08 17.29
N ARG A 429 -4.70 17.84 18.24
CA ARG A 429 -4.95 18.83 19.32
C ARG A 429 -4.35 18.37 20.64
N ALA A 430 -4.84 17.26 21.18
CA ALA A 430 -4.49 16.89 22.56
C ALA A 430 -3.01 16.58 22.75
N ILE A 431 -2.42 15.71 21.92
CA ILE A 431 -1.01 15.31 22.04
C ILE A 431 -0.05 16.52 21.95
N PRO A 432 -0.05 17.34 20.88
CA PRO A 432 0.92 18.43 20.75
C PRO A 432 0.68 19.56 21.76
N LEU A 433 -0.58 19.97 22.01
CA LEU A 433 -0.87 21.11 22.89
C LEU A 433 -0.69 20.76 24.38
N ALA A 434 -1.05 19.55 24.81
CA ALA A 434 -0.76 19.11 26.17
C ALA A 434 0.75 18.93 26.39
N CYS A 435 1.46 18.33 25.42
CA CYS A 435 2.91 18.16 25.51
C CYS A 435 3.64 19.51 25.60
N THR A 436 3.33 20.45 24.71
CA THR A 436 3.95 21.79 24.72
C THR A 436 3.58 22.60 25.96
N SER A 437 2.36 22.47 26.49
CA SER A 437 1.98 23.04 27.78
C SER A 437 2.84 22.51 28.94
N LEU A 438 3.10 21.20 28.97
CA LEU A 438 3.97 20.57 29.98
C LEU A 438 5.44 20.98 29.83
N LEU A 439 5.98 21.00 28.61
CA LEU A 439 7.34 21.48 28.34
C LEU A 439 7.50 22.96 28.69
N GLY A 440 6.49 23.78 28.38
CA GLY A 440 6.45 25.20 28.74
C GLY A 440 6.50 25.43 30.25
N LYS A 441 5.82 24.59 31.04
CA LYS A 441 5.92 24.59 32.51
C LYS A 441 7.31 24.13 32.98
N TYR A 442 7.85 23.05 32.40
CA TYR A 442 9.14 22.49 32.80
C TYR A 442 10.32 23.45 32.56
N TYR A 443 10.37 24.08 31.38
CA TYR A 443 11.42 25.03 31.00
C TYR A 443 11.13 26.48 31.39
N ASN A 444 10.02 26.74 32.10
CA ASN A 444 9.54 28.08 32.44
C ASN A 444 9.42 29.04 31.23
N LYS A 445 9.00 28.50 30.07
CA LYS A 445 8.85 29.23 28.79
C LYS A 445 7.47 28.98 28.16
N LYS A 446 6.42 29.15 28.96
CA LYS A 446 5.03 28.81 28.59
C LYS A 446 4.62 29.38 27.23
N TYR A 447 4.79 30.69 27.00
CA TYR A 447 4.33 31.33 25.75
C TYR A 447 5.04 30.79 24.51
N PHE A 448 6.36 30.61 24.58
CA PHE A 448 7.14 30.09 23.45
C PHE A 448 6.67 28.69 23.03
N PHE A 449 6.58 27.76 23.98
CA PHE A 449 6.15 26.39 23.67
C PHE A 449 4.69 26.31 23.22
N MET A 450 3.80 27.14 23.80
CA MET A 450 2.41 27.19 23.36
C MET A 450 2.28 27.70 21.92
N VAL A 451 2.98 28.78 21.56
CA VAL A 451 2.98 29.31 20.17
C VAL A 451 3.54 28.26 19.21
N LEU A 452 4.64 27.60 19.58
CA LEU A 452 5.22 26.52 18.78
C LEU A 452 4.22 25.36 18.60
N GLY A 453 3.52 24.96 19.67
CA GLY A 453 2.49 23.94 19.64
C GLY A 453 1.34 24.29 18.69
N PHE A 454 0.83 25.53 18.76
CA PHE A 454 -0.24 26.02 17.88
C PHE A 454 0.17 26.01 16.40
N ILE A 455 1.35 26.53 16.08
CA ILE A 455 1.84 26.57 14.69
C ILE A 455 2.05 25.15 14.17
N THR A 456 2.72 24.30 14.95
CA THR A 456 3.07 22.94 14.55
C THR A 456 1.82 22.10 14.30
N GLN A 457 0.81 22.20 15.17
CA GLN A 457 -0.39 21.40 15.02
C GLN A 457 -1.27 21.83 13.85
N ALA A 458 -1.42 23.14 13.62
CA ALA A 458 -2.22 23.65 12.51
C ALA A 458 -1.55 23.30 11.17
N PHE A 459 -0.22 23.43 11.11
CA PHE A 459 0.53 23.06 9.92
C PHE A 459 0.42 21.56 9.63
N ILE A 460 0.65 20.69 10.62
CA ILE A 460 0.57 19.24 10.41
C ILE A 460 -0.84 18.82 10.00
N PHE A 461 -1.87 19.32 10.69
CA PHE A 461 -3.27 19.02 10.36
C PHE A 461 -3.64 19.45 8.94
N GLY A 462 -3.35 20.70 8.57
CA GLY A 462 -3.64 21.20 7.22
C GLY A 462 -2.80 20.52 6.14
N ALA A 463 -1.54 20.18 6.43
CA ALA A 463 -0.66 19.49 5.50
C ALA A 463 -1.15 18.06 5.23
N LEU A 464 -1.61 17.32 6.24
CA LEU A 464 -2.17 15.96 6.07
C LEU A 464 -3.30 15.94 5.01
N HIS A 465 -4.10 17.00 4.93
CA HIS A 465 -5.22 17.18 4.00
C HIS A 465 -4.81 17.83 2.66
N ALA A 466 -3.55 18.18 2.46
CA ALA A 466 -3.08 18.82 1.23
C ALA A 466 -3.16 17.90 0.01
N SER A 467 -3.36 16.59 0.20
CA SER A 467 -3.54 15.61 -0.86
C SER A 467 -4.88 15.74 -1.59
N TYR A 468 -5.90 16.43 -1.07
CA TYR A 468 -7.12 16.67 -1.85
C TYR A 468 -6.84 17.55 -3.09
N PRO A 469 -7.51 17.31 -4.23
CA PRO A 469 -7.33 18.15 -5.41
C PRO A 469 -7.79 19.59 -5.14
N ALA A 470 -6.87 20.54 -5.26
CA ALA A 470 -7.12 21.98 -5.19
C ALA A 470 -5.93 22.71 -5.83
N GLN A 471 -6.18 23.91 -6.38
CA GLN A 471 -5.15 24.79 -6.90
C GLN A 471 -5.26 26.19 -6.27
N PRO A 472 -4.17 26.74 -5.70
CA PRO A 472 -2.80 26.20 -5.65
C PRO A 472 -2.66 24.99 -4.72
N PHE A 473 -1.56 24.25 -4.83
CA PHE A 473 -1.36 22.98 -4.11
C PHE A 473 -1.45 23.07 -2.57
N TYR A 474 -1.27 24.26 -1.99
CA TYR A 474 -1.37 24.52 -0.55
C TYR A 474 -2.74 25.04 -0.11
N ALA A 475 -3.75 25.11 -0.99
CA ALA A 475 -5.06 25.68 -0.70
C ALA A 475 -5.71 25.05 0.54
N ARG A 476 -5.67 23.71 0.68
CA ARG A 476 -6.20 23.00 1.84
C ARG A 476 -5.44 23.30 3.14
N LEU A 477 -4.11 23.45 3.06
CA LEU A 477 -3.31 23.87 4.21
C LEU A 477 -3.76 25.26 4.68
N PHE A 478 -3.95 26.21 3.75
CA PHE A 478 -4.40 27.56 4.06
C PHE A 478 -5.81 27.57 4.68
N GLU A 479 -6.75 26.87 4.06
CA GLU A 479 -8.14 26.73 4.52
C GLU A 479 -8.22 26.25 5.98
N LEU A 480 -7.40 25.26 6.34
CA LEU A 480 -7.48 24.61 7.65
C LEU A 480 -6.71 25.32 8.77
N ILE A 481 -5.93 26.37 8.49
CA ILE A 481 -5.19 27.11 9.53
C ILE A 481 -6.15 27.75 10.55
N ILE A 482 -7.16 28.47 10.07
CA ILE A 482 -8.10 29.20 10.94
C ILE A 482 -8.94 28.22 11.78
N PRO A 483 -9.62 27.20 11.18
CA PRO A 483 -10.30 26.16 11.96
C PRO A 483 -9.38 25.50 12.98
N SER A 484 -8.15 25.14 12.60
CA SER A 484 -7.20 24.48 13.51
C SER A 484 -6.82 25.34 14.72
N PHE A 485 -6.69 26.66 14.55
CA PHE A 485 -6.45 27.56 15.66
C PHE A 485 -7.67 27.69 16.56
N ILE A 486 -8.87 27.80 15.98
CA ILE A 486 -10.12 27.85 16.74
C ILE A 486 -10.29 26.56 17.57
N TRP A 487 -10.14 25.38 16.95
CA TRP A 487 -10.24 24.10 17.66
C TRP A 487 -9.16 23.96 18.73
N GLY A 488 -7.93 24.39 18.43
CA GLY A 488 -6.85 24.43 19.42
C GLY A 488 -7.18 25.31 20.63
N ILE A 489 -7.78 26.48 20.43
CA ILE A 489 -8.24 27.37 21.50
C ILE A 489 -9.34 26.68 22.31
N PHE A 490 -10.36 26.11 21.65
CA PHE A 490 -11.45 25.42 22.34
C PHE A 490 -10.96 24.23 23.17
N TYR A 491 -10.00 23.46 22.64
CA TYR A 491 -9.34 22.39 23.40
C TYR A 491 -8.69 22.91 24.68
N LEU A 492 -7.97 24.04 24.63
CA LEU A 492 -7.31 24.58 25.83
C LEU A 492 -8.30 25.03 26.91
N TYR A 493 -9.47 25.53 26.53
CA TYR A 493 -10.49 25.98 27.48
C TYR A 493 -11.37 24.85 28.01
N PHE A 494 -11.77 23.92 27.14
CA PHE A 494 -12.85 22.97 27.41
C PHE A 494 -12.44 21.49 27.34
N GLY A 495 -11.26 21.18 26.80
CA GLY A 495 -10.80 19.82 26.57
C GLY A 495 -11.37 19.22 25.27
N LEU A 496 -11.36 17.88 25.19
CA LEU A 496 -11.63 17.12 23.96
C LEU A 496 -13.11 17.08 23.53
N LEU A 497 -14.07 17.16 24.46
CA LEU A 497 -15.49 16.93 24.15
C LEU A 497 -16.04 17.82 23.01
N PRO A 498 -15.97 19.17 23.09
CA PRO A 498 -16.60 20.03 22.08
C PRO A 498 -15.96 19.89 20.71
N ILE A 499 -14.63 19.67 20.64
CA ILE A 499 -13.91 19.55 19.37
C ILE A 499 -14.15 18.20 18.70
N ILE A 500 -14.26 17.11 19.47
CA ILE A 500 -14.64 15.80 18.92
C ILE A 500 -16.06 15.88 18.35
N ILE A 501 -17.01 16.47 19.09
CA ILE A 501 -18.38 16.65 18.58
C ILE A 501 -18.37 17.52 17.32
N CYS A 502 -17.65 18.65 17.34
CA CYS A 502 -17.54 19.54 16.19
C CYS A 502 -17.07 18.79 14.93
N HIS A 503 -15.93 18.09 15.04
CA HIS A 503 -15.32 17.37 13.92
C HIS A 503 -16.22 16.23 13.43
N VAL A 504 -16.76 15.41 14.33
CA VAL A 504 -17.68 14.32 13.97
C VAL A 504 -18.90 14.85 13.21
N ILE A 505 -19.51 15.94 13.67
CA ILE A 505 -20.68 16.53 13.03
C ILE A 505 -20.33 17.16 11.68
N TYR A 506 -19.20 17.87 11.60
CA TYR A 506 -18.68 18.43 10.36
C TYR A 506 -18.52 17.34 9.29
N ASP A 507 -17.84 16.24 9.61
CA ASP A 507 -17.63 15.11 8.70
C ASP A 507 -18.92 14.36 8.37
N THR A 508 -19.83 14.23 9.35
CA THR A 508 -21.13 13.60 9.11
C THR A 508 -21.90 14.33 8.03
N VAL A 509 -21.87 15.67 8.00
CA VAL A 509 -22.51 16.46 6.95
C VAL A 509 -21.87 16.17 5.59
N TRP A 510 -20.55 16.19 5.51
CA TRP A 510 -19.82 15.94 4.26
C TRP A 510 -20.02 14.53 3.71
N PHE A 511 -19.78 13.50 4.52
CA PHE A 511 -19.85 12.09 4.09
C PHE A 511 -21.28 11.60 3.82
N SER A 512 -22.30 12.35 4.23
CA SER A 512 -23.71 11.98 3.98
C SER A 512 -24.31 12.67 2.77
N LEU A 513 -23.62 13.61 2.10
CA LEU A 513 -24.17 14.36 0.96
C LEU A 513 -24.83 13.46 -0.11
N PRO A 514 -24.20 12.36 -0.60
CA PRO A 514 -24.84 11.50 -1.61
C PRO A 514 -26.14 10.86 -1.13
N VAL A 515 -26.23 10.53 0.17
CA VAL A 515 -27.45 9.97 0.77
C VAL A 515 -28.54 11.03 0.83
N PHE A 516 -28.21 12.27 1.21
CA PHE A 516 -29.19 13.34 1.37
C PHE A 516 -29.74 13.89 0.04
N ILE A 517 -28.92 13.92 -1.02
CA ILE A 517 -29.35 14.34 -2.37
C ILE A 517 -30.06 13.25 -3.16
N SER A 518 -29.96 11.98 -2.75
CA SER A 518 -30.66 10.88 -3.40
C SER A 518 -32.16 10.89 -3.09
N TYR A 519 -32.95 10.55 -4.11
CA TYR A 519 -34.41 10.36 -4.08
C TYR A 519 -34.82 8.89 -4.22
N ALA A 520 -33.86 7.96 -4.13
CA ALA A 520 -34.11 6.55 -4.34
C ALA A 520 -35.04 5.94 -3.28
N THR A 521 -35.74 4.86 -3.64
CA THR A 521 -36.68 4.17 -2.74
C THR A 521 -36.01 3.79 -1.40
N ASN A 522 -36.71 4.01 -0.28
CA ASN A 522 -36.27 3.73 1.10
C ASN A 522 -35.04 4.50 1.62
N ILE A 523 -34.50 5.46 0.86
CA ILE A 523 -33.34 6.26 1.30
C ILE A 523 -33.60 7.07 2.58
N TRP A 524 -34.87 7.40 2.86
CA TRP A 524 -35.29 8.14 4.06
C TRP A 524 -34.94 7.42 5.38
N ILE A 525 -34.88 6.09 5.38
CA ILE A 525 -34.45 5.30 6.54
C ILE A 525 -32.97 5.59 6.85
N GLN A 526 -32.12 5.64 5.81
CA GLN A 526 -30.70 5.95 5.94
C GLN A 526 -30.51 7.40 6.44
N LYS A 527 -31.27 8.36 5.89
CA LYS A 527 -31.28 9.75 6.38
C LYS A 527 -31.64 9.82 7.87
N GLY A 528 -32.67 9.08 8.31
CA GLY A 528 -33.08 9.00 9.71
C GLY A 528 -32.00 8.45 10.65
N ILE A 529 -31.32 7.36 10.25
CA ILE A 529 -30.21 6.78 11.02
C ILE A 529 -29.07 7.80 11.21
N ILE A 530 -28.70 8.53 10.15
CA ILE A 530 -27.65 9.56 10.20
C ILE A 530 -28.06 10.71 11.13
N ILE A 531 -29.32 11.16 11.07
CA ILE A 531 -29.83 12.21 11.96
C ILE A 531 -29.78 11.75 13.42
N ILE A 532 -30.23 10.54 13.73
CA ILE A 532 -30.19 9.97 15.09
C ILE A 532 -28.75 9.90 15.61
N TYR A 533 -27.81 9.46 14.77
CA TYR A 533 -26.40 9.46 15.10
C TYR A 533 -25.87 10.87 15.39
N ALA A 534 -26.16 11.83 14.52
CA ALA A 534 -25.72 13.22 14.68
C ALA A 534 -26.24 13.85 15.98
N ILE A 535 -27.46 13.52 16.43
CA ILE A 535 -28.01 14.04 17.71
C ILE A 535 -27.67 13.17 18.93
N SER A 536 -26.93 12.07 18.77
CA SER A 536 -26.71 11.10 19.84
C SER A 536 -26.04 11.67 21.11
N PRO A 537 -25.07 12.61 21.05
CA PRO A 537 -24.58 13.29 22.26
C PRO A 537 -25.69 13.98 23.07
N LEU A 538 -26.63 14.64 22.39
CA LEU A 538 -27.77 15.29 23.04
C LEU A 538 -28.76 14.28 23.60
N LEU A 539 -28.97 13.15 22.90
CA LEU A 539 -29.82 12.06 23.40
C LEU A 539 -29.27 11.44 24.69
N VAL A 540 -27.94 11.31 24.83
CA VAL A 540 -27.31 10.83 26.07
C VAL A 540 -27.61 11.80 27.22
N ILE A 541 -27.47 13.11 27.00
CA ILE A 541 -27.76 14.13 28.02
C ILE A 541 -29.25 14.11 28.39
N ALA A 542 -30.14 14.08 27.39
CA ALA A 542 -31.58 14.04 27.59
C ALA A 542 -32.02 12.78 28.36
N TYR A 543 -31.46 11.62 28.03
CA TYR A 543 -31.71 10.37 28.73
C TYR A 543 -31.25 10.42 30.20
N ARG A 544 -30.06 10.98 30.46
CA ARG A 544 -29.55 11.13 31.83
C ARG A 544 -30.39 12.12 32.63
N TYR A 545 -30.76 13.25 32.04
CA TYR A 545 -31.70 14.20 32.63
C TYR A 545 -33.05 13.55 32.93
N TYR A 546 -33.60 12.76 32.01
CA TYR A 546 -34.86 12.04 32.22
C TYR A 546 -34.79 11.06 33.40
N LYS A 547 -33.65 10.35 33.55
CA LYS A 547 -33.44 9.39 34.64
C LYS A 547 -33.25 10.07 36.00
N THR A 548 -32.55 11.20 36.07
CA THR A 548 -32.26 11.90 37.33
C THR A 548 -33.29 12.96 37.69
N LYS A 549 -34.05 13.44 36.70
CA LYS A 549 -35.02 14.55 36.77
C LYS A 549 -34.45 15.85 37.35
N GLN A 550 -33.13 16.00 37.35
CA GLN A 550 -32.43 17.14 37.95
C GLN A 550 -31.29 17.59 37.03
N TRP A 551 -31.05 18.90 36.98
CA TRP A 551 -29.85 19.49 36.39
C TRP A 551 -28.80 19.69 37.47
N HIS A 552 -27.59 19.17 37.26
CA HIS A 552 -26.47 19.45 38.17
C HIS A 552 -25.64 20.63 37.65
N SER A 553 -25.21 21.50 38.56
CA SER A 553 -24.32 22.62 38.22
C SER A 553 -22.86 22.33 38.60
N ASP A 554 -22.65 21.47 39.59
CA ASP A 554 -21.32 21.14 40.09
C ASP A 554 -20.74 19.91 39.38
N VAL A 555 -19.58 20.11 38.75
CA VAL A 555 -18.79 19.05 38.09
C VAL A 555 -17.42 18.88 38.74
N SER A 556 -17.17 19.52 39.90
CA SER A 556 -15.88 19.55 40.58
C SER A 556 -15.29 18.16 40.83
N SER A 557 -16.13 17.21 41.25
CA SER A 557 -15.76 15.81 41.49
C SER A 557 -15.33 15.06 40.22
N PHE A 558 -15.68 15.56 39.03
CA PHE A 558 -15.36 14.98 37.73
C PHE A 558 -14.22 15.71 37.02
N LEU A 559 -13.52 16.65 37.67
CA LEU A 559 -12.38 17.36 37.08
C LEU A 559 -11.09 16.52 37.14
N ASN A 560 -10.15 16.76 36.24
CA ASN A 560 -8.91 15.98 36.15
C ASN A 560 -8.09 15.95 37.45
N HIS A 561 -8.11 17.02 38.25
CA HIS A 561 -7.37 17.08 39.52
C HIS A 561 -7.95 16.22 40.64
N THR A 562 -9.22 15.80 40.56
CA THR A 562 -9.84 14.93 41.56
C THR A 562 -9.59 13.44 41.29
N TRP A 563 -9.03 13.11 40.12
CA TRP A 563 -8.70 11.74 39.77
C TRP A 563 -7.55 11.20 40.63
N GLN A 564 -7.73 9.99 41.18
CA GLN A 564 -6.72 9.30 41.98
C GLN A 564 -6.24 8.03 41.27
N ALA A 565 -4.92 7.77 41.35
CA ALA A 565 -4.33 6.57 40.78
C ALA A 565 -4.72 5.32 41.58
N PRO A 566 -4.94 4.16 40.92
CA PRO A 566 -5.14 2.89 41.62
C PRO A 566 -3.92 2.52 42.49
N THR A 567 -4.11 2.21 43.77
CA THR A 567 -3.05 1.76 44.69
C THR A 567 -2.55 0.34 44.35
N VAL A 568 -1.23 0.14 44.23
CA VAL A 568 -0.60 -1.17 43.96
C VAL A 568 0.10 -1.67 45.23
N LYS A 569 -0.11 -2.95 45.59
CA LYS A 569 0.74 -3.67 46.55
C LYS A 569 2.10 -3.95 45.89
N GLU A 570 3.16 -3.28 46.32
CA GLU A 570 4.53 -3.63 45.92
C GLU A 570 4.94 -4.95 46.58
N SER A 571 5.27 -5.96 45.77
CA SER A 571 5.99 -7.15 46.22
C SER A 571 7.19 -7.37 45.32
N PHE A 572 8.31 -6.75 45.68
CA PHE A 572 9.63 -7.16 45.19
C PHE A 572 10.61 -7.11 46.37
N GLU A 573 10.82 -8.27 46.99
CA GLU A 573 11.96 -8.49 47.88
C GLU A 573 13.26 -8.31 47.07
N LYS A 574 14.08 -7.33 47.48
CA LYS A 574 15.49 -7.25 47.07
C LYS A 574 16.30 -8.22 47.93
N SER A 575 16.68 -9.36 47.39
CA SER A 575 17.68 -10.24 48.01
C SER A 575 19.09 -9.65 47.86
N ILE A 576 19.73 -9.28 48.96
CA ILE A 576 21.15 -8.89 49.03
C ILE A 576 21.98 -10.17 49.09
N VAL A 577 23.00 -10.33 48.24
CA VAL A 577 23.85 -11.54 48.23
C VAL A 577 25.34 -11.18 48.31
N SER A 578 26.06 -11.88 49.18
CA SER A 578 27.50 -11.75 49.49
C SER A 578 28.43 -12.39 48.46
N TYR A 579 29.63 -11.84 48.31
CA TYR A 579 30.66 -12.19 47.31
C TYR A 579 31.76 -13.10 47.90
N ILE A 580 32.20 -14.13 47.16
CA ILE A 580 33.42 -14.92 47.44
C ILE A 580 34.28 -14.98 46.16
N PRO A 581 35.59 -14.69 46.20
CA PRO A 581 36.46 -14.78 45.03
C PRO A 581 37.10 -16.17 44.86
N TYR A 582 37.19 -16.66 43.61
CA TYR A 582 38.12 -17.75 43.23
C TYR A 582 38.67 -17.61 41.81
N THR A 583 39.85 -18.20 41.59
CA THR A 583 40.79 -18.05 40.48
C THR A 583 40.59 -19.06 39.34
N HIS A 584 40.99 -18.68 38.13
CA HIS A 584 40.85 -19.43 36.88
C HIS A 584 42.03 -20.39 36.60
N SER A 585 41.73 -21.59 36.09
CA SER A 585 42.64 -22.32 35.19
C SER A 585 41.86 -23.15 34.15
N GLY A 586 42.34 -23.18 32.89
CA GLY A 586 41.78 -23.99 31.79
C GLY A 586 41.14 -23.22 30.63
N LYS A 587 41.89 -22.35 29.93
CA LYS A 587 41.35 -21.40 28.92
C LYS A 587 41.81 -21.58 27.45
N LYS A 588 42.51 -22.65 27.04
CA LYS A 588 43.09 -22.67 25.67
C LYS A 588 42.66 -23.81 24.73
N THR A 589 42.00 -24.86 25.21
CA THR A 589 41.67 -26.04 24.38
C THR A 589 40.34 -25.92 23.61
N TYR A 590 39.31 -25.30 24.18
CA TYR A 590 37.97 -25.27 23.55
C TYR A 590 37.81 -24.24 22.41
N VAL A 591 38.62 -23.18 22.40
CA VAL A 591 38.62 -22.14 21.34
C VAL A 591 39.26 -22.68 20.06
N ALA A 592 40.31 -23.51 20.18
CA ALA A 592 40.93 -24.18 19.06
C ALA A 592 39.96 -25.18 18.41
N TYR A 593 39.27 -26.03 19.18
CA TYR A 593 38.33 -27.00 18.62
C TYR A 593 37.13 -26.37 17.91
N GLY A 594 36.59 -25.26 18.40
CA GLY A 594 35.49 -24.53 17.73
C GLY A 594 35.91 -23.87 16.41
N PHE A 595 37.11 -23.31 16.34
CA PHE A 595 37.65 -22.72 15.10
C PHE A 595 38.05 -23.80 14.09
N SER A 596 38.67 -24.90 14.55
CA SER A 596 39.09 -26.02 13.70
C SER A 596 37.91 -26.79 13.13
N THR A 597 36.85 -27.02 13.92
CA THR A 597 35.63 -27.69 13.41
C THR A 597 34.92 -26.82 12.39
N ALA A 598 34.74 -25.52 12.64
CA ALA A 598 34.17 -24.59 11.67
C ALA A 598 35.02 -24.51 10.39
N LEU A 599 36.35 -24.47 10.49
CA LEU A 599 37.27 -24.44 9.34
C LEU A 599 37.26 -25.74 8.53
N ILE A 600 37.28 -26.90 9.19
CA ILE A 600 37.20 -28.22 8.54
C ILE A 600 35.84 -28.40 7.86
N MET A 601 34.74 -27.93 8.46
CA MET A 601 33.42 -27.93 7.85
C MET A 601 33.33 -26.97 6.65
N CYS A 602 33.95 -25.79 6.75
CA CYS A 602 34.08 -24.86 5.62
C CYS A 602 34.84 -25.50 4.46
N ILE A 603 35.89 -26.28 4.74
CA ILE A 603 36.69 -27.01 3.73
C ILE A 603 35.89 -28.17 3.12
N ILE A 604 35.20 -28.99 3.93
CA ILE A 604 34.36 -30.10 3.45
C ILE A 604 33.21 -29.57 2.59
N MET A 605 32.59 -28.45 2.98
CA MET A 605 31.50 -27.83 2.20
C MET A 605 32.01 -27.04 0.98
N TRP A 606 33.24 -26.52 1.01
CA TRP A 606 33.90 -25.91 -0.16
C TRP A 606 34.30 -26.94 -1.24
N LEU A 607 34.65 -28.16 -0.81
CA LEU A 607 34.94 -29.28 -1.70
C LEU A 607 33.68 -29.91 -2.31
N ALA A 608 32.52 -29.78 -1.64
CA ALA A 608 31.21 -30.12 -2.19
C ALA A 608 30.73 -29.03 -3.15
N LYS A 609 31.34 -28.93 -4.34
CA LYS A 609 30.87 -28.01 -5.39
C LYS A 609 29.47 -28.44 -5.87
N PRO A 610 28.41 -27.62 -5.70
CA PRO A 610 27.30 -27.71 -6.63
C PRO A 610 27.82 -27.25 -8.01
N ASP A 611 27.38 -27.91 -9.09
CA ASP A 611 27.66 -27.53 -10.48
C ASP A 611 27.00 -26.19 -10.85
N ALA A 612 27.43 -25.12 -10.19
CA ALA A 612 26.99 -23.75 -10.42
C ALA A 612 27.98 -23.06 -11.37
N THR A 613 27.54 -22.83 -12.61
CA THR A 613 28.28 -22.06 -13.60
C THR A 613 28.43 -20.60 -13.15
N MET A 614 29.65 -20.04 -13.24
CA MET A 614 29.89 -18.62 -12.92
C MET A 614 29.09 -17.71 -13.85
N VAL A 615 28.12 -16.98 -13.30
CA VAL A 615 27.38 -15.96 -14.04
C VAL A 615 28.19 -14.66 -14.01
N ASN A 616 28.99 -14.42 -15.05
CA ASN A 616 29.65 -13.14 -15.28
C ASN A 616 28.62 -12.12 -15.79
N LEU A 617 28.26 -11.15 -14.96
CA LEU A 617 27.44 -10.02 -15.38
C LEU A 617 28.33 -8.92 -15.99
N PRO A 618 27.95 -8.35 -17.15
CA PRO A 618 28.70 -7.24 -17.75
C PRO A 618 28.70 -6.00 -16.87
N CYS A 619 29.76 -5.18 -16.98
CA CYS A 619 29.91 -3.98 -16.17
C CYS A 619 28.88 -2.91 -16.57
N LYS A 620 28.32 -2.16 -15.60
CA LYS A 620 27.35 -1.06 -15.85
C LYS A 620 27.85 -0.05 -16.90
N LYS A 621 29.13 0.33 -16.85
CA LYS A 621 29.72 1.27 -17.83
C LYS A 621 29.68 0.72 -19.25
N GLU A 622 29.97 -0.57 -19.40
CA GLU A 622 29.94 -1.25 -20.70
C GLU A 622 28.52 -1.33 -21.26
N ILE A 623 27.55 -1.69 -20.41
CA ILE A 623 26.12 -1.73 -20.75
C ILE A 623 25.59 -0.36 -21.19
N ILE A 624 26.01 0.72 -20.52
CA ILE A 624 25.68 2.10 -20.93
C ILE A 624 26.24 2.37 -22.32
N THR A 625 27.49 2.00 -22.58
CA THR A 625 28.12 2.22 -23.89
C THR A 625 27.38 1.48 -25.00
N ILE A 626 27.02 0.21 -24.78
CA ILE A 626 26.24 -0.61 -25.72
C ILE A 626 24.88 0.05 -25.98
N ALA A 627 24.18 0.49 -24.93
CA ALA A 627 22.90 1.16 -25.06
C ALA A 627 22.99 2.51 -25.80
N LYS A 628 24.07 3.28 -25.60
CA LYS A 628 24.29 4.53 -26.36
C LYS A 628 24.57 4.24 -27.83
N GLN A 629 25.36 3.22 -28.13
CA GLN A 629 25.68 2.82 -29.48
C GLN A 629 24.44 2.33 -30.24
N SER A 630 23.58 1.53 -29.60
CA SER A 630 22.34 1.02 -30.21
C SER A 630 21.38 2.14 -30.60
N ILE A 631 21.27 3.16 -29.76
CA ILE A 631 20.47 4.36 -30.04
C ILE A 631 21.07 5.14 -31.21
N SER A 632 22.39 5.35 -31.22
CA SER A 632 23.06 6.13 -32.27
C SER A 632 23.00 5.48 -33.66
N THR A 633 22.96 4.14 -33.72
CA THR A 633 22.96 3.38 -34.99
C THR A 633 21.57 3.21 -35.59
N GLN A 634 20.50 3.40 -34.81
CA GLN A 634 19.12 3.42 -35.31
C GLN A 634 18.66 4.82 -35.74
N SER A 635 19.44 5.87 -35.46
CA SER A 635 19.05 7.26 -35.73
C SER A 635 19.73 7.82 -36.99
N ASP A 636 19.00 7.90 -38.10
CA ASP A 636 19.46 8.66 -39.28
C ASP A 636 19.23 10.18 -39.15
N ASN A 637 18.50 10.71 -38.13
CA ASN A 637 18.58 12.14 -37.68
C ASN A 637 17.60 12.55 -36.55
N GLU A 638 16.68 11.69 -36.07
CA GLU A 638 15.54 12.17 -35.24
C GLU A 638 15.70 12.09 -33.71
N TRP A 639 16.79 11.49 -33.20
CA TRP A 639 17.02 11.33 -31.74
C TRP A 639 17.77 12.51 -31.10
N ASN A 640 17.75 13.69 -31.73
CA ASN A 640 18.56 14.84 -31.29
C ASN A 640 18.20 15.33 -29.88
N TYR A 641 16.96 15.15 -29.41
CA TYR A 641 16.55 15.58 -28.06
C TYR A 641 17.11 14.68 -26.95
N VAL A 642 17.08 13.35 -27.12
CA VAL A 642 17.70 12.39 -26.18
C VAL A 642 19.23 12.47 -26.20
N LYS A 643 19.84 12.88 -27.34
CA LYS A 643 21.29 13.17 -27.41
C LYS A 643 21.68 14.49 -26.72
N ALA A 644 20.78 15.48 -26.67
CA ALA A 644 21.04 16.82 -26.13
C ALA A 644 20.73 16.96 -24.63
N ALA A 645 19.71 16.26 -24.12
CA ALA A 645 19.46 16.14 -22.69
C ALA A 645 20.52 15.22 -22.07
N GLN A 646 21.13 15.60 -20.94
CA GLN A 646 22.07 14.76 -20.16
C GLN A 646 21.34 13.48 -19.69
N PRO A 647 21.31 12.39 -20.47
CA PRO A 647 20.30 11.37 -20.24
C PRO A 647 21.01 10.38 -19.31
N LEU A 648 20.79 10.52 -18.01
CA LEU A 648 21.40 9.63 -17.03
C LEU A 648 20.85 8.22 -17.32
N PRO A 649 21.69 7.27 -17.75
CA PRO A 649 21.23 5.93 -18.04
C PRO A 649 20.80 5.30 -16.71
N PHE A 650 19.50 5.12 -16.53
CA PHE A 650 18.99 4.45 -15.35
C PHE A 650 18.98 2.96 -15.59
N ILE A 651 19.73 2.26 -14.74
CA ILE A 651 19.98 0.85 -14.92
C ILE A 651 19.20 0.07 -13.86
N SER A 652 18.29 -0.79 -14.33
CA SER A 652 17.65 -1.79 -13.50
C SER A 652 17.81 -3.19 -14.10
N PHE A 653 18.05 -4.14 -13.22
CA PHE A 653 18.07 -5.57 -13.49
C PHE A 653 16.81 -6.17 -12.87
N GLY A 654 15.92 -6.73 -13.68
CA GLY A 654 14.59 -7.21 -13.27
C GLY A 654 13.85 -7.99 -14.37
N SER A 655 12.79 -8.71 -14.01
CA SER A 655 12.22 -9.84 -14.79
C SER A 655 10.69 -9.83 -14.99
N ALA A 656 9.93 -8.83 -14.54
CA ALA A 656 8.47 -8.97 -14.38
C ALA A 656 7.70 -9.51 -15.62
N GLU A 657 8.04 -9.08 -16.84
CA GLU A 657 7.39 -9.58 -18.07
C GLU A 657 7.95 -10.91 -18.60
N VAL A 658 9.17 -11.25 -18.18
CA VAL A 658 9.88 -12.47 -18.57
C VAL A 658 9.40 -13.66 -17.73
N GLU A 659 8.82 -13.39 -16.56
CA GLU A 659 8.47 -14.38 -15.55
C GLU A 659 7.41 -15.38 -16.06
N TYR A 660 6.28 -14.90 -16.60
CA TYR A 660 5.24 -15.80 -17.13
C TYR A 660 5.68 -16.60 -18.36
N GLN A 661 6.38 -15.97 -19.32
CA GLN A 661 6.82 -16.65 -20.54
C GLN A 661 7.89 -17.71 -20.25
N PHE A 662 8.84 -17.36 -19.38
CA PHE A 662 9.88 -18.28 -18.95
C PHE A 662 9.30 -19.42 -18.10
N GLN A 663 8.41 -19.11 -17.15
CA GLN A 663 7.75 -20.11 -16.31
C GLN A 663 6.89 -21.06 -17.13
N PHE A 664 6.14 -20.55 -18.11
CA PHE A 664 5.37 -21.37 -19.06
C PHE A 664 6.27 -22.39 -19.74
N ILE A 665 7.32 -21.93 -20.44
CA ILE A 665 8.25 -22.84 -21.13
C ILE A 665 8.97 -23.78 -20.17
N TRP A 666 9.32 -23.32 -18.96
CA TRP A 666 9.96 -24.18 -17.95
C TRP A 666 9.07 -25.33 -17.49
N GLN A 667 7.77 -25.09 -17.36
CA GLN A 667 6.80 -26.06 -16.83
C GLN A 667 6.21 -26.95 -17.93
N THR A 668 5.91 -26.42 -19.11
CA THR A 668 5.24 -27.17 -20.19
C THR A 668 6.22 -27.75 -21.20
N GLU A 669 7.27 -27.00 -21.56
CA GLU A 669 8.12 -27.30 -22.73
C GLU A 669 9.61 -27.13 -22.42
N ARG A 670 10.05 -27.65 -21.27
CA ARG A 670 11.41 -27.42 -20.73
C ARG A 670 12.54 -27.73 -21.71
N HIS A 671 12.34 -28.71 -22.58
CA HIS A 671 13.31 -29.12 -23.60
C HIS A 671 13.55 -28.05 -24.68
N LEU A 672 12.60 -27.13 -24.90
CA LEU A 672 12.70 -26.03 -25.87
C LEU A 672 13.30 -24.75 -25.27
N LEU A 673 13.57 -24.69 -23.96
CA LEU A 673 14.03 -23.49 -23.27
C LEU A 673 15.28 -22.88 -23.91
N GLN A 674 16.29 -23.70 -24.21
CA GLN A 674 17.54 -23.21 -24.82
C GLN A 674 17.32 -22.68 -26.23
N ILE A 675 16.43 -23.32 -27.01
CA ILE A 675 16.08 -22.88 -28.37
C ILE A 675 15.36 -21.54 -28.31
N MET A 676 14.41 -21.37 -27.38
CA MET A 676 13.65 -20.13 -27.24
C MET A 676 14.51 -18.95 -26.72
N LEU A 677 15.50 -19.25 -25.87
CA LEU A 677 16.52 -18.29 -25.45
C LEU A 677 17.39 -17.85 -26.64
N GLN A 678 17.90 -18.81 -27.43
CA GLN A 678 18.72 -18.51 -28.61
C GLN A 678 17.98 -17.73 -29.69
N LYS A 679 16.69 -18.02 -29.89
CA LYS A 679 15.84 -17.32 -30.86
C LYS A 679 15.34 -15.94 -30.38
N GLY A 680 15.56 -15.62 -29.10
CA GLY A 680 15.20 -14.33 -28.49
C GLY A 680 13.71 -14.17 -28.14
N TYR A 681 12.94 -15.26 -28.04
CA TYR A 681 11.52 -15.21 -27.64
C TYR A 681 11.34 -15.15 -26.12
N ILE A 682 12.29 -15.70 -25.39
CA ILE A 682 12.43 -15.52 -23.94
C ILE A 682 13.81 -14.96 -23.67
N SER A 683 13.95 -14.27 -22.55
CA SER A 683 15.24 -13.75 -22.09
C SER A 683 15.51 -14.22 -20.67
N LEU A 684 16.77 -14.13 -20.26
CA LEU A 684 17.13 -14.23 -18.84
C LEU A 684 17.12 -12.83 -18.23
N PRO A 685 17.19 -12.71 -16.90
CA PRO A 685 17.37 -11.41 -16.25
C PRO A 685 18.52 -10.64 -16.90
N GLY A 686 18.22 -9.43 -17.35
CA GLY A 686 19.13 -8.56 -18.09
C GLY A 686 19.06 -7.13 -17.57
N TRP A 687 19.81 -6.24 -18.20
CA TRP A 687 19.85 -4.82 -17.90
C TRP A 687 18.82 -4.04 -18.72
N THR A 688 18.07 -3.16 -18.07
CA THR A 688 17.28 -2.11 -18.73
C THR A 688 18.03 -0.81 -18.56
N VAL A 689 18.34 -0.13 -19.66
CA VAL A 689 18.90 1.22 -19.67
C VAL A 689 17.82 2.18 -20.14
N ARG A 690 17.34 3.04 -19.25
CA ARG A 690 16.33 4.05 -19.55
C ARG A 690 16.97 5.43 -19.65
N TYR A 691 16.65 6.15 -20.71
CA TYR A 691 17.00 7.54 -20.96
C TYR A 691 15.72 8.36 -20.90
N ALA A 692 15.66 9.28 -19.93
CA ALA A 692 14.48 10.08 -19.65
C ALA A 692 14.91 11.47 -19.15
N GLN A 693 14.05 12.46 -19.34
CA GLN A 693 14.27 13.83 -18.91
C GLN A 693 13.22 14.24 -17.86
N PHE A 694 13.64 14.95 -16.81
CA PHE A 694 12.75 15.43 -15.75
C PHE A 694 12.60 16.95 -15.71
N ASP A 695 13.39 17.67 -16.50
CA ASP A 695 13.42 19.14 -16.59
C ASP A 695 12.96 19.62 -17.98
N GLY A 696 12.48 20.86 -18.10
CA GLY A 696 12.01 21.43 -19.37
C GLY A 696 10.52 21.23 -19.63
N ASP A 697 10.10 21.37 -20.88
CA ASP A 697 8.68 21.30 -21.26
C ASP A 697 8.04 19.94 -20.90
N LEU A 698 6.85 19.97 -20.29
CA LEU A 698 6.18 18.78 -19.75
C LEU A 698 5.74 17.78 -20.82
N ALA A 699 5.34 18.25 -22.00
CA ALA A 699 4.97 17.38 -23.09
C ALA A 699 6.22 16.68 -23.63
N ASN A 700 7.32 17.42 -23.81
CA ASN A 700 8.58 16.86 -24.29
C ASN A 700 9.20 15.84 -23.31
N ARG A 701 8.95 15.97 -22.00
CA ARG A 701 9.36 14.98 -20.99
C ARG A 701 8.74 13.60 -21.20
N ALA A 702 7.68 13.46 -22.02
CA ALA A 702 7.13 12.16 -22.40
C ALA A 702 8.06 11.36 -23.32
N GLU A 703 9.02 12.02 -23.99
CA GLU A 703 9.98 11.33 -24.84
C GLU A 703 10.97 10.52 -23.98
N GLU A 704 10.97 9.21 -24.17
CA GLU A 704 11.84 8.29 -23.44
C GLU A 704 12.44 7.25 -24.37
N ALA A 705 13.65 6.79 -24.04
CA ALA A 705 14.25 5.65 -24.73
C ALA A 705 14.66 4.57 -23.75
N ILE A 706 14.24 3.33 -24.03
CA ILE A 706 14.48 2.17 -23.17
C ILE A 706 15.21 1.12 -23.99
N VAL A 707 16.42 0.76 -23.56
CA VAL A 707 17.22 -0.29 -24.18
C VAL A 707 17.27 -1.49 -23.24
N ARG A 708 16.79 -2.63 -23.69
CA ARG A 708 16.85 -3.89 -22.94
C ARG A 708 18.00 -4.74 -23.47
N ILE A 709 18.92 -5.10 -22.59
CA ILE A 709 20.15 -5.84 -22.90
C ILE A 709 20.22 -7.08 -22.02
N ASP A 710 20.54 -8.22 -22.61
CA ASP A 710 20.67 -9.47 -21.86
C ASP A 710 22.03 -9.58 -21.13
N ARG A 711 22.30 -10.74 -20.53
CA ARG A 711 23.60 -11.01 -19.86
C ARG A 711 24.76 -11.20 -20.84
N ASN A 712 24.49 -11.58 -22.08
CA ASN A 712 25.48 -11.82 -23.13
C ASN A 712 25.87 -10.54 -23.88
N LYS A 713 25.27 -9.39 -23.50
CA LYS A 713 25.43 -8.06 -24.12
C LYS A 713 24.62 -7.90 -25.41
N ASP A 714 23.70 -8.83 -25.69
CA ASP A 714 22.81 -8.76 -26.84
C ASP A 714 21.64 -7.82 -26.55
N ILE A 715 21.29 -6.99 -27.53
CA ILE A 715 20.16 -6.08 -27.44
C ILE A 715 18.88 -6.86 -27.73
N LEU A 716 18.04 -7.00 -26.71
CA LEU A 716 16.75 -7.67 -26.83
C LEU A 716 15.75 -6.81 -27.59
N TYR A 717 15.61 -5.54 -27.19
CA TYR A 717 14.84 -4.54 -27.90
C TYR A 717 15.27 -3.12 -27.52
N VAL A 718 14.92 -2.18 -28.39
CA VAL A 718 14.97 -0.73 -28.14
C VAL A 718 13.53 -0.24 -28.25
N GLN A 719 13.08 0.54 -27.26
CA GLN A 719 11.81 1.24 -27.28
C GLN A 719 12.05 2.75 -27.32
N HIS A 720 11.39 3.45 -28.24
CA HIS A 720 11.42 4.91 -28.34
C HIS A 720 10.01 5.50 -28.23
N ILE A 721 9.69 5.97 -27.04
CA ILE A 721 8.38 6.52 -26.72
C ILE A 721 8.38 7.99 -27.15
N LEU A 722 7.37 8.41 -27.92
CA LEU A 722 7.22 9.77 -28.42
C LEU A 722 6.01 10.47 -27.78
N PRO A 723 6.11 11.77 -27.41
CA PRO A 723 4.99 12.55 -26.90
C PRO A 723 3.80 12.55 -27.86
N GLU A 724 2.54 12.47 -27.37
CA GLU A 724 1.34 12.43 -28.22
C GLU A 724 1.24 13.58 -29.24
N ASN A 725 1.76 14.76 -28.91
CA ASN A 725 1.70 15.97 -29.75
C ASN A 725 2.80 16.05 -30.84
N LYS A 726 3.78 15.13 -30.86
CA LYS A 726 4.85 15.14 -31.87
C LYS A 726 4.25 14.86 -33.27
N PRO A 727 4.49 15.69 -34.29
CA PRO A 727 4.01 15.43 -35.65
C PRO A 727 4.56 14.12 -36.21
N GLY A 728 3.81 13.47 -37.08
CA GLY A 728 4.21 12.24 -37.75
C GLY A 728 3.22 11.86 -38.84
N ASN A 729 3.56 10.85 -39.64
CA ASN A 729 2.73 10.47 -40.77
C ASN A 729 1.40 9.81 -40.31
N LYS A 730 0.37 9.93 -41.14
CA LYS A 730 -0.92 9.25 -40.97
C LYS A 730 -1.02 8.13 -42.00
N LEU A 731 -0.28 7.06 -41.75
CA LEU A 731 -0.24 5.89 -42.64
C LEU A 731 -1.52 5.06 -42.53
N SER A 732 -1.88 4.38 -43.62
CA SER A 732 -2.98 3.40 -43.68
C SER A 732 -2.55 2.03 -43.15
N ALA A 733 -3.52 1.18 -42.81
CA ALA A 733 -3.25 -0.16 -42.27
C ALA A 733 -2.38 -1.03 -43.22
N SER A 734 -2.57 -0.91 -44.53
CA SER A 734 -1.76 -1.64 -45.52
C SER A 734 -0.33 -1.12 -45.58
N GLU A 735 -0.14 0.21 -45.64
CA GLU A 735 1.19 0.83 -45.69
C GLU A 735 2.03 0.47 -44.46
N VAL A 736 1.41 0.46 -43.28
CA VAL A 736 2.09 0.10 -42.02
C VAL A 736 2.40 -1.38 -41.94
N THR A 737 1.51 -2.23 -42.45
CA THR A 737 1.74 -3.69 -42.49
C THR A 737 2.90 -4.03 -43.41
N ASP A 738 2.99 -3.39 -44.57
CA ASP A 738 4.10 -3.53 -45.51
C ASP A 738 5.40 -3.01 -44.90
N LEU A 739 5.35 -1.83 -44.27
CA LEU A 739 6.49 -1.25 -43.55
C LEU A 739 7.01 -2.22 -42.48
N ALA A 740 6.12 -2.70 -41.60
CA ALA A 740 6.47 -3.64 -40.54
C ALA A 740 7.09 -4.92 -41.10
N SER A 741 6.49 -5.52 -42.12
CA SER A 741 6.96 -6.78 -42.72
C SER A 741 8.33 -6.61 -43.39
N ASN A 742 8.53 -5.52 -44.14
CA ASN A 742 9.82 -5.18 -44.77
C ASN A 742 10.93 -4.99 -43.71
N ILE A 743 10.60 -4.36 -42.59
CA ILE A 743 11.55 -4.18 -41.48
C ILE A 743 11.92 -5.53 -40.85
N LEU A 744 10.94 -6.41 -40.63
CA LEU A 744 11.19 -7.75 -40.07
C LEU A 744 12.06 -8.59 -41.00
N GLN A 745 11.86 -8.50 -42.31
CA GLN A 745 12.72 -9.15 -43.30
C GLN A 745 14.15 -8.58 -43.27
N LYS A 746 14.30 -7.25 -43.28
CA LYS A 746 15.62 -6.58 -43.28
C LYS A 746 16.42 -6.84 -42.00
N LYS A 747 15.77 -6.74 -40.83
CA LYS A 747 16.42 -6.76 -39.51
C LYS A 747 16.54 -8.17 -38.92
N TYR A 748 15.51 -9.01 -39.07
CA TYR A 748 15.45 -10.33 -38.45
C TYR A 748 15.49 -11.49 -39.47
N LYS A 749 15.56 -11.19 -40.77
CA LYS A 749 15.56 -12.19 -41.87
C LYS A 749 14.32 -13.11 -41.84
N ILE A 750 13.19 -12.60 -41.34
CA ILE A 750 11.91 -13.32 -41.34
C ILE A 750 11.20 -12.99 -42.66
N ASN A 751 10.90 -14.01 -43.47
CA ASN A 751 10.23 -13.81 -44.75
C ASN A 751 8.76 -13.42 -44.58
N HIS A 752 8.21 -12.67 -45.53
CA HIS A 752 6.79 -12.30 -45.54
C HIS A 752 5.85 -13.52 -45.47
N SER A 753 6.21 -14.62 -46.14
CA SER A 753 5.45 -15.89 -46.12
C SER A 753 5.37 -16.54 -44.73
N ASP A 754 6.31 -16.23 -43.84
CA ASP A 754 6.40 -16.81 -42.51
C ASP A 754 5.60 -16.00 -41.48
N LEU A 755 5.14 -14.79 -41.85
CA LEU A 755 4.42 -13.88 -40.97
C LEU A 755 2.91 -14.07 -41.16
N ILE A 756 2.23 -14.44 -40.07
CA ILE A 756 0.77 -14.50 -40.01
C ILE A 756 0.30 -13.32 -39.16
N LEU A 757 -0.35 -12.34 -39.79
CA LEU A 757 -0.87 -11.16 -39.10
C LEU A 757 -1.98 -11.55 -38.11
N LYS A 758 -1.81 -11.16 -36.84
CA LYS A 758 -2.75 -11.45 -35.75
C LYS A 758 -3.54 -10.22 -35.34
N SER A 759 -2.94 -9.04 -35.29
CA SER A 759 -3.66 -7.80 -34.97
C SER A 759 -3.04 -6.59 -35.65
N VAL A 760 -3.89 -5.63 -35.98
CA VAL A 760 -3.50 -4.29 -36.44
C VAL A 760 -4.38 -3.28 -35.74
N THR A 761 -3.83 -2.57 -34.77
CA THR A 761 -4.57 -1.65 -33.91
C THR A 761 -4.05 -0.23 -34.07
N PRO A 762 -4.84 0.70 -34.64
CA PRO A 762 -4.49 2.10 -34.71
C PRO A 762 -4.78 2.82 -33.39
N SER A 763 -4.01 3.88 -33.12
CA SER A 763 -4.27 4.91 -32.12
C SER A 763 -4.16 6.27 -32.78
N LYS A 764 -5.31 6.88 -33.08
CA LYS A 764 -5.34 8.18 -33.76
C LYS A 764 -5.05 9.29 -32.76
N LYS A 765 -3.91 9.94 -32.97
CA LYS A 765 -3.50 11.18 -32.28
C LYS A 765 -3.92 12.39 -33.14
N GLU A 766 -3.74 13.59 -32.61
CA GLU A 766 -4.09 14.83 -33.34
C GLU A 766 -3.27 14.97 -34.63
N PHE A 767 -1.94 14.83 -34.52
CA PHE A 767 -1.00 15.09 -35.62
C PHE A 767 -0.45 13.84 -36.32
N ARG A 768 -0.73 12.63 -35.81
CA ARG A 768 -0.25 11.36 -36.38
C ARG A 768 -1.16 10.17 -36.05
N THR A 769 -0.86 9.01 -36.63
CA THR A 769 -1.48 7.75 -36.22
C THR A 769 -0.41 6.77 -35.79
N ASP A 770 -0.53 6.27 -34.57
CA ASP A 770 0.36 5.24 -34.04
C ASP A 770 -0.29 3.86 -34.22
N TRP A 771 0.50 2.83 -34.44
CA TRP A 771 0.03 1.49 -34.78
C TRP A 771 0.73 0.43 -33.95
N ASN A 772 -0.03 -0.53 -33.43
CA ASN A 772 0.48 -1.75 -32.82
C ASN A 772 0.09 -2.94 -33.68
N LEU A 773 1.08 -3.68 -34.16
CA LEU A 773 0.92 -4.87 -34.99
C LEU A 773 1.47 -6.08 -34.26
N GLU A 774 0.73 -7.18 -34.31
CA GLU A 774 1.20 -8.48 -33.84
C GLU A 774 1.22 -9.49 -34.99
N PHE A 775 2.35 -10.20 -35.12
CA PHE A 775 2.53 -11.28 -36.08
C PHE A 775 2.86 -12.57 -35.35
N LYS A 776 2.26 -13.68 -35.78
CA LYS A 776 2.74 -15.02 -35.47
C LYS A 776 3.82 -15.40 -36.47
N VAL A 777 4.94 -15.94 -35.99
CA VAL A 777 6.04 -16.40 -36.84
C VAL A 777 5.92 -17.90 -37.05
N HIS A 778 5.48 -18.32 -38.24
CA HIS A 778 5.16 -19.72 -38.53
C HIS A 778 6.38 -20.64 -38.43
N SER A 779 7.52 -20.24 -39.00
CA SER A 779 8.76 -21.03 -39.04
C SER A 779 9.40 -21.24 -37.66
N ASP A 780 9.12 -20.35 -36.71
CA ASP A 780 9.63 -20.43 -35.34
C ASP A 780 8.68 -21.14 -34.37
N ASN A 781 7.43 -21.39 -34.77
CA ASN A 781 6.38 -21.87 -33.88
C ASN A 781 6.42 -23.40 -33.69
N VAL A 782 7.35 -23.85 -32.85
CA VAL A 782 7.56 -25.28 -32.49
C VAL A 782 6.86 -25.70 -31.19
N LEU A 783 6.10 -24.79 -30.56
CA LEU A 783 5.43 -25.03 -29.29
C LEU A 783 4.16 -25.87 -29.48
N SER A 784 3.90 -26.84 -28.60
CA SER A 784 2.63 -27.60 -28.60
C SER A 784 1.44 -26.76 -28.15
N SER A 785 1.69 -25.79 -27.27
CA SER A 785 0.72 -24.82 -26.76
C SER A 785 1.35 -23.43 -26.67
N GLY A 786 0.59 -22.39 -26.98
CA GLY A 786 1.08 -21.01 -27.12
C GLY A 786 1.55 -20.67 -28.54
N GLU A 787 1.90 -19.39 -28.77
CA GLU A 787 2.37 -18.92 -30.08
C GLU A 787 3.64 -18.07 -29.96
N THR A 788 4.61 -18.29 -30.85
CA THR A 788 5.75 -17.37 -31.02
C THR A 788 5.31 -16.13 -31.80
N ARG A 789 5.29 -14.97 -31.12
CA ARG A 789 4.82 -13.70 -31.69
C ARG A 789 5.91 -12.64 -31.77
N VAL A 790 5.73 -11.73 -32.71
CA VAL A 790 6.50 -10.49 -32.86
C VAL A 790 5.53 -9.32 -32.76
N GLN A 791 5.79 -8.41 -31.81
CA GLN A 791 5.12 -7.13 -31.71
C GLN A 791 5.94 -6.07 -32.45
N VAL A 792 5.27 -5.26 -33.27
CA VAL A 792 5.85 -4.09 -33.94
C VAL A 792 4.98 -2.87 -33.63
N VAL A 793 5.55 -1.89 -32.93
CA VAL A 793 4.91 -0.60 -32.65
C VAL A 793 5.52 0.46 -33.54
N ILE A 794 4.68 1.15 -34.30
CA ILE A 794 5.08 2.20 -35.25
C ILE A 794 4.38 3.49 -34.86
N THR A 795 5.15 4.54 -34.60
CA THR A 795 4.66 5.88 -34.26
C THR A 795 4.74 6.78 -35.49
N GLY A 796 3.59 7.09 -36.09
CA GLY A 796 3.55 7.72 -37.42
C GLY A 796 4.22 6.84 -38.48
N ASN A 797 5.48 7.15 -38.82
CA ASN A 797 6.32 6.38 -39.75
C ASN A 797 7.62 5.86 -39.12
N THR A 798 7.82 6.05 -37.81
CA THR A 798 9.02 5.62 -37.10
C THR A 798 8.77 4.37 -36.27
N ILE A 799 9.77 3.51 -36.14
CA ILE A 799 9.67 2.31 -35.30
C ILE A 799 9.84 2.74 -33.84
N GLU A 800 8.81 2.55 -33.02
CA GLU A 800 8.92 2.69 -31.57
C GLU A 800 9.52 1.42 -30.95
N LEU A 801 8.96 0.24 -31.25
CA LEU A 801 9.34 -1.02 -30.60
C LEU A 801 9.25 -2.19 -31.57
N ILE A 802 10.24 -3.09 -31.53
CA ILE A 802 10.10 -4.45 -32.07
C ILE A 802 10.53 -5.43 -31.00
N ARG A 803 9.64 -6.37 -30.66
CA ARG A 803 9.89 -7.36 -29.62
C ARG A 803 9.36 -8.73 -30.01
N LYS A 804 10.19 -9.75 -29.85
CA LYS A 804 9.78 -11.16 -29.86
C LYS A 804 9.28 -11.56 -28.48
N TYR A 805 8.18 -12.30 -28.43
CA TYR A 805 7.63 -12.80 -27.19
C TYR A 805 6.82 -14.09 -27.42
N ILE A 806 6.56 -14.83 -26.34
CA ILE A 806 5.68 -16.00 -26.37
C ILE A 806 4.30 -15.57 -25.90
N HIS A 807 3.30 -15.73 -26.75
CA HIS A 807 1.90 -15.63 -26.34
C HIS A 807 1.55 -16.88 -25.52
N VAL A 808 1.44 -16.68 -24.22
CA VAL A 808 1.08 -17.72 -23.25
C VAL A 808 -0.44 -17.90 -23.25
N PRO A 809 -0.97 -19.12 -23.43
CA PRO A 809 -2.41 -19.37 -23.49
C PRO A 809 -3.15 -18.81 -22.27
N GLU A 810 -4.33 -18.21 -22.48
CA GLU A 810 -5.14 -17.62 -21.41
C GLU A 810 -5.37 -18.62 -20.28
N GLN A 811 -5.76 -19.87 -20.60
CA GLN A 811 -6.03 -20.90 -19.58
C GLN A 811 -4.84 -21.19 -18.66
N TRP A 812 -3.62 -21.32 -19.23
CA TRP A 812 -2.43 -21.57 -18.41
C TRP A 812 -2.12 -20.38 -17.49
N GLN A 813 -2.29 -19.14 -17.97
CA GLN A 813 -2.08 -17.95 -17.14
C GLN A 813 -3.06 -17.96 -15.96
N ARG A 814 -4.31 -18.35 -16.19
CA ARG A 814 -5.33 -18.49 -15.15
C ARG A 814 -4.94 -19.55 -14.12
N ASP A 815 -4.58 -20.75 -14.57
CA ASP A 815 -4.19 -21.85 -13.67
C ASP A 815 -2.97 -21.47 -12.81
N SER A 816 -1.94 -20.88 -13.42
CA SER A 816 -0.74 -20.41 -12.70
C SER A 816 -1.05 -19.29 -11.71
N ASN A 817 -1.94 -18.35 -12.04
CA ASN A 817 -2.33 -17.26 -11.15
C ASN A 817 -3.15 -17.77 -9.96
N ASN A 818 -4.01 -18.77 -10.16
CA ASN A 818 -4.78 -19.40 -9.10
C ASN A 818 -3.86 -20.08 -8.06
N ASP A 819 -2.81 -20.79 -8.51
CA ASP A 819 -1.83 -21.41 -7.61
C ASP A 819 -1.07 -20.36 -6.78
N LEU A 820 -0.59 -19.29 -7.42
CA LEU A 820 0.08 -18.17 -6.74
C LEU A 820 -0.84 -17.46 -5.74
N TYR A 821 -2.14 -17.43 -6.03
CA TYR A 821 -3.14 -16.83 -5.17
C TYR A 821 -3.26 -17.56 -3.82
N TYR A 822 -3.31 -18.91 -3.81
CA TYR A 822 -3.36 -19.69 -2.57
C TYR A 822 -2.09 -19.55 -1.72
N VAL A 823 -0.92 -19.48 -2.37
CA VAL A 823 0.36 -19.22 -1.69
C VAL A 823 0.34 -17.81 -1.06
N ALA A 824 -0.13 -16.81 -1.80
CA ALA A 824 -0.27 -15.45 -1.28
C ALA A 824 -1.29 -15.37 -0.12
N LEU A 825 -2.40 -16.12 -0.19
CA LEU A 825 -3.38 -16.22 0.88
C LEU A 825 -2.77 -16.78 2.16
N LEU A 826 -2.08 -17.92 2.08
CA LEU A 826 -1.39 -18.49 3.23
C LEU A 826 -0.35 -17.54 3.80
N LYS A 827 0.41 -16.85 2.95
CA LYS A 827 1.40 -15.85 3.38
C LYS A 827 0.74 -14.68 4.12
N ASN A 828 -0.40 -14.20 3.63
CA ASN A 828 -1.15 -13.12 4.28
C ASN A 828 -1.73 -13.57 5.63
N ILE A 829 -2.28 -14.78 5.72
CA ILE A 829 -2.73 -15.39 6.99
C ILE A 829 -1.57 -15.48 7.97
N SER A 830 -0.45 -16.05 7.52
CA SER A 830 0.79 -16.16 8.27
C SER A 830 1.26 -14.81 8.80
N PHE A 831 1.24 -13.78 7.94
CA PHE A 831 1.72 -12.44 8.25
C PHE A 831 0.83 -11.79 9.28
N PHE A 832 -0.48 -11.89 9.09
CA PHE A 832 -1.46 -11.35 9.99
C PHE A 832 -1.34 -11.96 11.39
N VAL A 833 -1.34 -13.29 11.49
CA VAL A 833 -1.21 -14.01 12.77
C VAL A 833 0.10 -13.62 13.46
N PHE A 834 1.22 -13.62 12.72
CA PHE A 834 2.52 -13.25 13.23
C PHE A 834 2.57 -11.80 13.74
N PHE A 835 2.13 -10.85 12.92
CA PHE A 835 2.14 -9.43 13.25
C PHE A 835 1.25 -9.14 14.47
N PHE A 836 0.06 -9.73 14.53
CA PHE A 836 -0.86 -9.57 15.65
C PHE A 836 -0.27 -10.11 16.96
N CYS A 837 0.32 -11.31 16.93
CA CYS A 837 0.99 -11.88 18.10
C CYS A 837 2.14 -10.99 18.57
N ILE A 838 2.96 -10.45 17.65
CA ILE A 838 4.05 -9.53 17.99
C ILE A 838 3.50 -8.25 18.63
N MET A 839 2.46 -7.63 18.07
CA MET A 839 1.91 -6.38 18.63
C MET A 839 1.40 -6.55 20.06
N LEU A 840 0.61 -7.61 20.32
CA LEU A 840 0.12 -7.91 21.67
C LEU A 840 1.26 -8.11 22.66
N LEU A 841 2.31 -8.79 22.21
CA LEU A 841 3.46 -9.13 23.01
C LEU A 841 4.37 -7.93 23.27
N LEU A 842 4.58 -7.06 22.28
CA LEU A 842 5.26 -5.77 22.45
C LEU A 842 4.54 -4.91 23.48
N PHE A 843 3.21 -4.80 23.36
CA PHE A 843 2.39 -4.06 24.32
C PHE A 843 2.53 -4.63 25.73
N TYR A 844 2.47 -5.95 25.88
CA TYR A 844 2.68 -6.64 27.16
C TYR A 844 4.06 -6.32 27.76
N ILE A 845 5.14 -6.47 26.99
CA ILE A 845 6.52 -6.24 27.42
C ILE A 845 6.72 -4.78 27.86
N ILE A 846 6.27 -3.83 27.04
CA ILE A 846 6.37 -2.39 27.34
C ILE A 846 5.64 -2.06 28.64
N SER A 847 4.44 -2.62 28.85
CA SER A 847 3.63 -2.36 30.06
C SER A 847 4.30 -2.81 31.38
N ARG A 848 5.33 -3.67 31.30
CA ARG A 848 6.01 -4.27 32.46
C ARG A 848 7.46 -3.80 32.63
N THR A 849 7.99 -2.94 31.76
CA THR A 849 9.43 -2.59 31.76
C THR A 849 9.73 -1.33 32.56
N PRO A 850 10.69 -1.35 33.51
CA PRO A 850 11.07 -0.13 34.21
C PRO A 850 11.98 0.82 33.37
N LEU A 851 11.56 2.08 33.15
CA LEU A 851 12.35 3.19 32.55
C LEU A 851 13.82 3.32 32.99
N ALA A 852 14.12 3.13 34.28
CA ALA A 852 15.46 3.36 34.81
C ALA A 852 16.50 2.34 34.32
N SER A 853 16.04 1.18 33.83
CA SER A 853 16.93 0.14 33.32
C SER A 853 17.17 0.24 31.82
N ILE A 854 16.48 1.14 31.10
CA ILE A 854 16.71 1.38 29.66
C ILE A 854 18.02 2.15 29.48
N ASN A 855 18.99 1.52 28.81
CA ASN A 855 20.22 2.21 28.43
C ASN A 855 19.99 3.05 27.16
N TYR A 856 19.60 4.31 27.36
CA TYR A 856 19.36 5.27 26.29
C TYR A 856 20.59 5.55 25.44
N ARG A 857 21.80 5.57 26.03
CA ARG A 857 23.04 5.80 25.28
C ARG A 857 23.28 4.67 24.27
N PHE A 858 23.06 3.42 24.69
CA PHE A 858 23.16 2.27 23.79
C PHE A 858 22.08 2.30 22.69
N LEU A 859 20.83 2.59 23.04
CA LEU A 859 19.75 2.71 22.05
C LEU A 859 20.08 3.77 21.01
N ILE A 860 20.55 4.95 21.43
CA ILE A 860 20.97 6.04 20.54
C ILE A 860 22.13 5.60 19.63
N VAL A 861 23.17 4.96 20.18
CA VAL A 861 24.31 4.48 19.37
C VAL A 861 23.85 3.45 18.34
N CYS A 862 23.02 2.48 18.72
CA CYS A 862 22.48 1.49 17.79
C CYS A 862 21.56 2.13 16.73
N CYS A 863 20.72 3.09 17.11
CA CYS A 863 19.91 3.85 16.16
C CYS A 863 20.80 4.63 15.18
N LEU A 864 21.86 5.31 15.63
CA LEU A 864 22.79 6.03 14.77
C LEU A 864 23.57 5.11 13.83
N CYS A 865 24.08 3.97 14.31
CA CYS A 865 24.74 2.98 13.47
C CYS A 865 23.80 2.43 12.39
N THR A 866 22.55 2.16 12.75
CA THR A 866 21.58 1.58 11.82
C THR A 866 21.04 2.60 10.82
N ILE A 867 20.79 3.84 11.24
CA ILE A 867 20.52 4.96 10.34
C ILE A 867 21.69 5.13 9.36
N SER A 868 22.93 5.04 9.83
CA SER A 868 24.11 5.16 8.96
C SER A 868 24.19 4.03 7.93
N LEU A 869 23.92 2.78 8.33
CA LEU A 869 23.83 1.63 7.42
C LEU A 869 22.68 1.80 6.41
N SER A 870 21.53 2.30 6.85
CA SER A 870 20.40 2.62 5.98
C SER A 870 20.76 3.73 4.98
N CYS A 871 21.46 4.80 5.39
CA CYS A 871 21.96 5.83 4.47
C CYS A 871 22.88 5.25 3.40
N ILE A 872 23.84 4.40 3.81
CA ILE A 872 24.74 3.72 2.87
C ILE A 872 23.94 2.86 1.90
N HIS A 873 22.96 2.10 2.40
CA HIS A 873 22.09 1.27 1.56
C HIS A 873 21.24 2.09 0.58
N PHE A 874 20.70 3.23 1.01
CA PHE A 874 19.95 4.15 0.17
C PHE A 874 20.81 4.65 -0.99
N LEU A 875 22.00 5.19 -0.69
CA LEU A 875 22.95 5.65 -1.70
C LEU A 875 23.34 4.51 -2.66
N ASN A 876 23.46 3.29 -2.14
CA ASN A 876 23.80 2.11 -2.91
C ASN A 876 22.69 1.68 -3.89
N LYS A 877 21.42 1.88 -3.51
CA LYS A 877 20.21 1.58 -4.31
C LYS A 877 19.72 2.73 -5.18
N LEU A 878 20.30 3.91 -5.02
CA LEU A 878 19.85 5.14 -5.66
C LEU A 878 19.62 5.01 -7.19
N PRO A 879 20.47 4.31 -7.98
CA PRO A 879 20.23 4.17 -9.43
C PRO A 879 18.92 3.47 -9.78
N ILE A 880 18.53 2.46 -9.01
CA ILE A 880 17.28 1.72 -9.20
C ILE A 880 16.10 2.60 -8.82
N LEU A 881 16.23 3.33 -7.71
CA LEU A 881 15.17 4.20 -7.24
C LEU A 881 14.90 5.29 -8.29
N ILE A 882 15.96 5.91 -8.83
CA ILE A 882 15.81 6.92 -9.90
C ILE A 882 15.31 6.27 -11.20
N SER A 883 15.65 5.02 -11.51
CA SER A 883 15.13 4.33 -12.71
C SER A 883 13.61 4.21 -12.73
N THR A 884 12.98 4.23 -11.57
CA THR A 884 11.52 4.17 -11.40
C THR A 884 10.84 5.53 -11.36
N PHE A 885 11.58 6.64 -11.48
CA PHE A 885 11.00 7.98 -11.43
C PHE A 885 10.11 8.25 -12.64
N ASN A 886 8.96 8.89 -12.41
CA ASN A 886 8.01 9.26 -13.45
C ASN A 886 8.45 10.58 -14.12
N THR A 887 8.48 10.66 -15.44
CA THR A 887 8.85 11.89 -16.18
C THR A 887 7.82 13.02 -16.05
N ILE A 888 6.65 12.73 -15.51
CA ILE A 888 5.62 13.72 -15.20
C ILE A 888 5.99 14.60 -14.01
N GLU A 889 6.66 14.03 -13.01
CA GLU A 889 6.94 14.74 -11.75
C GLU A 889 8.36 15.33 -11.73
N PRO A 890 8.55 16.52 -11.15
CA PRO A 890 9.88 17.09 -10.94
C PRO A 890 10.79 16.14 -10.14
N TRP A 891 12.03 15.97 -10.61
CA TRP A 891 13.01 15.03 -10.04
C TRP A 891 13.19 15.20 -8.52
N PHE A 892 13.28 16.45 -8.05
CA PHE A 892 13.52 16.78 -6.64
C PHE A 892 12.39 16.30 -5.71
N LEU A 893 11.14 16.40 -6.17
CA LEU A 893 9.97 15.96 -5.40
C LEU A 893 9.98 14.44 -5.19
N GLN A 894 10.29 13.70 -6.26
CA GLN A 894 10.40 12.25 -6.22
C GLN A 894 11.56 11.80 -5.33
N MET A 895 12.68 12.53 -5.38
CA MET A 895 13.83 12.27 -4.51
C MET A 895 13.47 12.42 -3.03
N TRP A 896 12.83 13.51 -2.64
CA TRP A 896 12.37 13.70 -1.25
C TRP A 896 11.37 12.65 -0.80
N ARG A 897 10.42 12.30 -1.67
CA ARG A 897 9.47 11.21 -1.39
C ARG A 897 10.19 9.89 -1.12
N THR A 898 11.15 9.56 -1.98
CA THR A 898 11.94 8.33 -1.86
C THR A 898 12.76 8.32 -0.57
N ILE A 899 13.44 9.43 -0.25
CA ILE A 899 14.18 9.62 1.01
C ILE A 899 13.24 9.42 2.21
N GLY A 900 12.10 10.13 2.23
CA GLY A 900 11.15 10.10 3.33
C GLY A 900 10.62 8.69 3.64
N PHE A 901 10.14 7.97 2.62
CA PHE A 901 9.64 6.60 2.79
C PHE A 901 10.74 5.59 3.12
N PHE A 902 11.91 5.76 2.53
CA PHE A 902 13.06 4.91 2.82
C PHE A 902 13.44 5.01 4.31
N PHE A 903 13.58 6.23 4.84
CA PHE A 903 13.90 6.42 6.26
C PHE A 903 12.78 5.98 7.19
N LEU A 904 11.50 6.26 6.85
CA LEU A 904 10.37 5.83 7.67
C LEU A 904 10.34 4.29 7.83
N SER A 905 10.36 3.55 6.72
CA SER A 905 10.30 2.09 6.74
C SER A 905 11.48 1.46 7.51
N ASN A 906 12.68 1.99 7.32
CA ASN A 906 13.90 1.51 7.99
C ASN A 906 13.92 1.83 9.49
N THR A 907 13.61 3.07 9.86
CA THR A 907 13.67 3.52 11.26
C THR A 907 12.62 2.82 12.12
N MET A 908 11.42 2.56 11.61
CA MET A 908 10.39 1.83 12.37
C MET A 908 10.81 0.38 12.64
N ILE A 909 11.24 -0.37 11.61
CA ILE A 909 11.62 -1.78 11.78
C ILE A 909 12.80 -1.89 12.74
N ILE A 910 13.85 -1.08 12.52
CA ILE A 910 15.07 -1.17 13.31
C ILE A 910 14.85 -0.64 14.73
N GLY A 911 14.10 0.45 14.88
CA GLY A 911 13.74 1.01 16.18
C GLY A 911 12.95 0.02 17.04
N ILE A 912 11.97 -0.69 16.45
CA ILE A 912 11.21 -1.73 17.15
C ILE A 912 12.14 -2.89 17.55
N CYS A 913 12.97 -3.41 16.64
CA CYS A 913 13.89 -4.50 16.98
C CYS A 913 14.87 -4.12 18.10
N LEU A 914 15.47 -2.92 18.02
CA LEU A 914 16.41 -2.44 19.05
C LEU A 914 15.72 -2.21 20.40
N LEU A 915 14.50 -1.67 20.39
CA LEU A 915 13.70 -1.54 21.59
C LEU A 915 13.40 -2.91 22.21
N VAL A 916 12.95 -3.88 21.42
CA VAL A 916 12.68 -5.25 21.88
C VAL A 916 13.92 -5.86 22.50
N CYS A 917 15.05 -5.82 21.79
CA CYS A 917 16.32 -6.34 22.28
C CYS A 917 16.71 -5.68 23.61
N ASN A 918 16.68 -4.35 23.68
CA ASN A 918 17.03 -3.59 24.89
C ASN A 918 16.11 -3.95 26.06
N THR A 919 14.81 -3.97 25.80
CA THR A 919 13.76 -4.22 26.80
C THR A 919 13.81 -5.65 27.35
N LEU A 920 14.01 -6.63 26.47
CA LEU A 920 14.18 -8.03 26.86
C LEU A 920 15.49 -8.26 27.60
N CYS A 921 16.58 -7.59 27.20
CA CYS A 921 17.83 -7.63 27.95
C CYS A 921 17.67 -7.11 29.38
N ILE A 922 16.71 -6.22 29.63
CA ILE A 922 16.42 -5.62 30.95
C ILE A 922 15.56 -6.54 31.82
N GLN A 923 14.41 -6.99 31.32
CA GLN A 923 13.42 -7.74 32.10
C GLN A 923 13.85 -9.17 32.45
N TRP A 924 14.96 -9.61 31.87
CA TRP A 924 15.48 -10.94 32.06
C TRP A 924 16.02 -11.13 33.49
N PRO A 925 15.52 -12.10 34.27
CA PRO A 925 15.81 -12.24 35.70
C PRO A 925 17.31 -12.30 35.96
N THR A 926 17.83 -11.45 36.84
CA THR A 926 19.17 -11.58 37.46
C THR A 926 19.12 -12.70 38.51
N ALA A 927 18.79 -13.92 38.09
CA ALA A 927 18.67 -15.06 39.00
C ALA A 927 19.97 -15.84 39.19
N CYS A 928 21.09 -15.40 38.60
CA CYS A 928 22.35 -16.10 38.75
C CYS A 928 23.46 -15.18 39.25
N ASN A 929 23.80 -15.41 40.51
CA ASN A 929 24.97 -14.87 41.19
C ASN A 929 26.25 -15.64 40.81
N THR A 930 26.34 -16.12 39.57
CA THR A 930 27.49 -16.88 39.07
C THR A 930 28.20 -16.04 38.02
N GLN A 931 29.43 -15.63 38.34
CA GLN A 931 30.33 -14.94 37.39
C GLN A 931 30.75 -15.91 36.29
N TYR A 932 29.88 -16.06 35.30
CA TYR A 932 30.19 -16.79 34.10
C TYR A 932 30.90 -15.88 33.08
N THR A 933 32.04 -16.37 32.61
CA THR A 933 33.02 -15.65 31.81
C THR A 933 32.73 -15.77 30.30
N THR A 934 33.51 -15.08 29.48
CA THR A 934 33.50 -15.15 28.00
C THR A 934 33.33 -16.57 27.44
N THR A 935 33.80 -17.59 28.17
CA THR A 935 33.60 -19.02 27.91
C THR A 935 32.15 -19.44 27.67
N ILE A 936 31.18 -18.80 28.32
CA ILE A 936 29.74 -19.11 28.18
C ILE A 936 29.13 -18.53 26.91
N TRP A 937 29.60 -17.35 26.49
CA TRP A 937 29.23 -16.80 25.18
C TRP A 937 29.77 -17.70 24.05
N TYR A 938 31.02 -18.18 24.18
CA TYR A 938 31.61 -19.10 23.20
C TYR A 938 30.92 -20.46 23.17
N SER A 939 30.51 -21.02 24.32
CA SER A 939 29.75 -22.28 24.35
C SER A 939 28.35 -22.13 23.77
N GLY A 940 27.68 -21.00 24.02
CA GLY A 940 26.43 -20.62 23.35
C GLY A 940 26.59 -20.51 21.84
N LEU A 941 27.63 -19.78 21.38
CA LEU A 941 27.97 -19.65 19.96
C LEU A 941 28.21 -21.00 19.28
N LEU A 942 28.99 -21.90 19.91
CA LEU A 942 29.27 -23.23 19.37
C LEU A 942 28.00 -24.08 19.25
N LYS A 943 27.17 -24.11 20.30
CA LYS A 943 25.86 -24.78 20.26
C LYS A 943 24.95 -24.19 19.17
N GLY A 944 24.99 -22.87 18.99
CA GLY A 944 24.26 -22.14 17.96
C GLY A 944 24.69 -22.53 16.55
N LEU A 945 26.01 -22.61 16.31
CA LEU A 945 26.55 -23.07 15.03
C LEU A 945 26.10 -24.50 14.70
N ILE A 946 26.16 -25.42 15.67
CA ILE A 946 25.68 -26.80 15.49
C ILE A 946 24.17 -26.82 15.19
N GLY A 947 23.37 -26.07 15.94
CA GLY A 947 21.92 -25.97 15.71
C GLY A 947 21.58 -25.35 14.35
N GLY A 948 22.33 -24.33 13.92
CA GLY A 948 22.18 -23.71 12.60
C GLY A 948 22.51 -24.67 11.46
N LEU A 949 23.59 -25.45 11.59
CA LEU A 949 23.97 -26.47 10.62
C LEU A 949 22.93 -27.58 10.48
N LEU A 950 22.34 -28.03 11.60
CA LEU A 950 21.21 -28.96 11.58
C LEU A 950 19.98 -28.35 10.90
N SER A 951 19.69 -27.08 11.18
CA SER A 951 18.56 -26.37 10.54
C SER A 951 18.74 -26.26 9.03
N ILE A 952 19.96 -25.97 8.58
CA ILE A 952 20.33 -25.95 7.15
C ILE A 952 20.19 -27.35 6.54
N LEU A 953 20.62 -28.40 7.23
CA LEU A 953 20.45 -29.78 6.76
C LEU A 953 18.97 -30.11 6.54
N PHE A 954 18.10 -29.82 7.51
CA PHE A 954 16.66 -30.04 7.38
C PHE A 954 16.03 -29.17 6.29
N PHE A 955 16.44 -27.91 6.17
CA PHE A 955 15.96 -26.98 5.14
C PHE A 955 16.38 -27.44 3.74
N SER A 956 17.64 -27.86 3.56
CA SER A 956 18.17 -28.39 2.31
C SER A 956 17.52 -29.72 1.91
N ILE A 957 17.22 -30.60 2.86
CA ILE A 957 16.42 -31.82 2.61
C ILE A 957 15.01 -31.44 2.12
N GLY A 958 14.38 -30.44 2.73
CA GLY A 958 13.08 -29.91 2.29
C GLY A 958 13.12 -29.32 0.88
N LEU A 959 14.11 -28.49 0.57
CA LEU A 959 14.32 -27.90 -0.76
C LEU A 959 14.56 -28.96 -1.84
N THR A 960 15.34 -30.00 -1.54
CA THR A 960 15.62 -31.10 -2.48
C THR A 960 14.35 -31.87 -2.85
N TYR A 961 13.38 -31.95 -1.93
CA TYR A 961 12.07 -32.56 -2.18
C TYR A 961 11.12 -31.66 -2.98
N ILE A 962 11.35 -30.33 -3.00
CA ILE A 962 10.47 -29.31 -3.59
C ILE A 962 10.94 -28.88 -5.00
N ASN A 963 12.23 -29.00 -5.31
CA ASN A 963 12.89 -28.52 -6.54
C ASN A 963 12.37 -29.10 -7.88
N GLY A 964 11.37 -30.00 -7.87
CA GLY A 964 10.68 -30.45 -9.08
C GLY A 964 9.74 -29.42 -9.70
N TYR A 965 9.34 -28.37 -8.95
CA TYR A 965 8.20 -27.50 -9.34
C TYR A 965 8.48 -25.98 -9.32
N SER A 966 9.67 -25.53 -8.96
CA SER A 966 10.02 -24.10 -8.82
C SER A 966 10.92 -23.55 -9.94
N LEU A 967 10.94 -22.22 -10.10
CA LEU A 967 11.90 -21.50 -10.96
C LEU A 967 13.34 -21.99 -10.65
N PRO A 968 14.23 -22.06 -11.65
CA PRO A 968 15.59 -22.54 -11.42
C PRO A 968 16.30 -21.71 -10.33
N PRO A 969 17.08 -22.33 -9.41
CA PRO A 969 17.68 -21.70 -8.23
C PRO A 969 18.62 -20.51 -8.53
N PHE A 970 19.03 -20.35 -9.79
CA PHE A 970 19.89 -19.25 -10.25
C PHE A 970 19.15 -17.92 -10.53
N TYR A 971 17.81 -17.91 -10.51
CA TYR A 971 17.01 -16.76 -10.94
C TYR A 971 16.91 -15.64 -9.89
N GLU A 972 16.77 -15.94 -8.58
CA GLU A 972 16.44 -14.90 -7.58
C GLU A 972 17.65 -14.19 -6.97
N HIS A 973 18.74 -14.91 -6.64
CA HIS A 973 19.80 -14.33 -5.81
C HIS A 973 20.68 -13.30 -6.54
N SER A 974 20.97 -13.51 -7.83
CA SER A 974 21.86 -12.63 -8.62
C SER A 974 21.25 -11.26 -8.94
N ILE A 975 19.91 -11.14 -8.93
CA ILE A 975 19.18 -9.92 -9.31
C ILE A 975 19.32 -8.79 -8.27
N LEU A 976 19.32 -9.16 -6.98
CA LEU A 976 19.12 -8.23 -5.87
C LEU A 976 20.30 -7.27 -5.65
N PHE A 977 21.54 -7.70 -5.91
CA PHE A 977 22.73 -6.90 -5.68
C PHE A 977 23.40 -6.37 -6.96
N ALA A 978 23.11 -6.94 -8.15
CA ALA A 978 23.65 -6.47 -9.43
C ALA A 978 23.42 -4.97 -9.64
N ASN A 979 22.27 -4.49 -9.14
CA ASN A 979 21.88 -3.11 -9.26
C ASN A 979 22.57 -2.15 -8.27
N SER A 980 23.28 -2.64 -7.26
CA SER A 980 23.98 -1.82 -6.26
C SER A 980 25.27 -1.20 -6.82
N TYR A 981 25.71 -0.05 -6.32
CA TYR A 981 27.05 0.50 -6.62
C TYR A 981 28.17 -0.33 -5.97
N VAL A 982 27.95 -0.75 -4.72
CA VAL A 982 28.83 -1.57 -3.90
C VAL A 982 28.03 -2.80 -3.43
N PRO A 983 27.99 -3.89 -4.22
CA PRO A 983 27.21 -5.09 -3.89
C PRO A 983 27.51 -5.67 -2.50
N SER A 984 28.78 -5.65 -2.07
CA SER A 984 29.18 -6.12 -0.74
C SER A 984 28.52 -5.32 0.40
N ALA A 985 28.37 -4.00 0.25
CA ALA A 985 27.71 -3.15 1.24
C ALA A 985 26.19 -3.39 1.31
N PHE A 986 25.56 -3.74 0.17
CA PHE A 986 24.16 -4.16 0.14
C PHE A 986 23.96 -5.45 0.95
N ILE A 987 24.85 -6.42 0.76
CA ILE A 987 24.82 -7.71 1.48
C ILE A 987 25.01 -7.48 2.97
N VAL A 988 25.99 -6.65 3.36
CA VAL A 988 26.19 -6.27 4.77
C VAL A 988 24.93 -5.67 5.37
N TYR A 989 24.31 -4.70 4.72
CA TYR A 989 23.07 -4.11 5.22
C TYR A 989 21.95 -5.16 5.37
N LEU A 990 21.72 -5.99 4.35
CA LEU A 990 20.66 -7.02 4.36
C LEU A 990 20.89 -8.00 5.51
N CYS A 991 22.13 -8.44 5.67
CA CYS A 991 22.51 -9.37 6.72
C CYS A 991 22.40 -8.76 8.11
N VAL A 992 22.74 -7.49 8.30
CA VAL A 992 22.57 -6.83 9.60
C VAL A 992 21.10 -6.64 9.94
N LEU A 993 20.29 -6.25 8.95
CA LEU A 993 18.84 -6.07 9.14
C LEU A 993 18.16 -7.40 9.49
N ASN A 994 18.46 -8.46 8.75
CA ASN A 994 17.93 -9.80 9.01
C ASN A 994 18.40 -10.32 10.37
N PHE A 995 19.68 -10.13 10.73
CA PHE A 995 20.19 -10.45 12.06
C PHE A 995 19.38 -9.78 13.17
N LEU A 996 19.14 -8.47 13.07
CA LEU A 996 18.37 -7.72 14.07
C LEU A 996 16.94 -8.23 14.21
N LYS A 997 16.29 -8.59 13.08
CA LYS A 997 14.96 -9.22 13.07
C LYS A 997 14.99 -10.58 13.77
N TYR A 998 15.90 -11.47 13.37
CA TYR A 998 16.04 -12.80 13.95
C TYR A 998 16.40 -12.73 15.44
N LEU A 999 17.35 -11.88 15.82
CA LEU A 999 17.75 -11.67 17.20
C LEU A 999 16.60 -11.17 18.07
N GLY A 1000 15.89 -10.13 17.61
CA GLY A 1000 14.73 -9.61 18.32
C GLY A 1000 13.66 -10.69 18.53
N MET A 1001 13.35 -11.45 17.48
CA MET A 1001 12.40 -12.56 17.55
C MET A 1001 12.88 -13.69 18.47
N SER A 1002 14.13 -14.14 18.35
CA SER A 1002 14.67 -15.23 19.17
C SER A 1002 14.76 -14.87 20.65
N LEU A 1003 15.21 -13.65 20.98
CA LEU A 1003 15.21 -13.17 22.37
C LEU A 1003 13.79 -13.11 22.94
N LEU A 1004 12.84 -12.69 22.11
CA LEU A 1004 11.43 -12.62 22.44
C LEU A 1004 10.85 -14.02 22.72
N TYR A 1005 11.15 -14.99 21.86
CA TYR A 1005 10.78 -16.40 22.05
C TYR A 1005 11.32 -16.95 23.37
N MET A 1006 12.62 -16.75 23.64
CA MET A 1006 13.27 -17.25 24.84
C MET A 1006 12.70 -16.62 26.12
N TYR A 1007 12.41 -15.32 26.10
CA TYR A 1007 11.78 -14.63 27.23
C TYR A 1007 10.40 -15.21 27.57
N ILE A 1008 9.57 -15.52 26.57
CA ILE A 1008 8.21 -16.02 26.80
C ILE A 1008 8.21 -17.45 27.30
N ILE A 1009 9.00 -18.34 26.69
CA ILE A 1009 9.12 -19.74 27.15
C ILE A 1009 9.48 -19.77 28.64
N ARG A 1010 10.42 -18.92 29.05
CA ARG A 1010 10.90 -18.85 30.43
C ARG A 1010 9.91 -18.20 31.39
N THR A 1011 9.24 -17.12 30.97
CA THR A 1011 8.33 -16.35 31.84
C THR A 1011 6.95 -17.02 31.94
N PHE A 1012 6.50 -17.70 30.88
CA PHE A 1012 5.15 -18.20 30.74
C PHE A 1012 5.04 -19.70 30.50
N GLY A 1013 6.13 -20.47 30.68
CA GLY A 1013 6.12 -21.94 30.59
C GLY A 1013 5.15 -22.67 31.53
N LYS A 1014 4.41 -21.94 32.38
CA LYS A 1014 3.30 -22.46 33.22
C LYS A 1014 1.90 -22.20 32.65
N SER A 1015 1.74 -21.26 31.71
CA SER A 1015 0.45 -20.85 31.11
C SER A 1015 0.30 -21.42 29.70
N LYS A 1016 -0.57 -22.42 29.55
CA LYS A 1016 -0.80 -23.13 28.28
C LYS A 1016 -1.23 -22.21 27.13
N ILE A 1017 -1.99 -21.15 27.42
CA ILE A 1017 -2.56 -20.23 26.42
C ILE A 1017 -1.48 -19.33 25.80
N GLN A 1018 -0.53 -18.85 26.61
CA GLN A 1018 0.52 -17.94 26.12
C GLN A 1018 1.63 -18.69 25.36
N TYR A 1019 1.90 -19.93 25.75
CA TYR A 1019 2.75 -20.84 24.99
C TYR A 1019 2.13 -21.18 23.61
N LEU A 1020 0.81 -21.37 23.55
CA LEU A 1020 0.10 -21.61 22.30
C LEU A 1020 0.18 -20.41 21.35
N ILE A 1021 -0.03 -19.18 21.83
CA ILE A 1021 0.12 -17.94 21.03
C ILE A 1021 1.53 -17.85 20.43
N LEU A 1022 2.55 -18.25 21.20
CA LEU A 1022 3.93 -18.21 20.75
C LEU A 1022 4.24 -19.27 19.69
N LEU A 1023 3.81 -20.51 19.93
CA LEU A 1023 3.93 -21.61 18.97
C LEU A 1023 3.28 -21.24 17.64
N VAL A 1024 2.08 -20.65 17.71
CA VAL A 1024 1.36 -20.13 16.54
C VAL A 1024 2.20 -19.03 15.86
N ALA A 1025 2.71 -18.04 16.59
CA ALA A 1025 3.56 -16.99 16.00
C ALA A 1025 4.83 -17.54 15.32
N THR A 1026 5.52 -18.54 15.89
CA THR A 1026 6.69 -19.18 15.23
C THR A 1026 6.28 -19.94 13.98
N THR A 1027 5.26 -20.79 14.10
CA THR A 1027 4.76 -21.64 13.01
C THR A 1027 4.33 -20.79 11.82
N PHE A 1028 3.67 -19.66 12.06
CA PHE A 1028 3.22 -18.76 11.01
C PHE A 1028 4.26 -17.72 10.57
N GLY A 1029 5.29 -17.44 11.39
CA GLY A 1029 6.31 -16.43 11.10
C GLY A 1029 7.46 -16.90 10.18
N VAL A 1030 7.91 -18.16 10.29
CA VAL A 1030 9.00 -18.70 9.45
C VAL A 1030 8.64 -18.75 7.96
N PRO A 1031 7.42 -19.16 7.57
CA PRO A 1031 7.03 -19.22 6.15
C PRO A 1031 6.97 -17.85 5.45
N LEU A 1032 6.94 -16.74 6.19
CA LEU A 1032 6.95 -15.38 5.62
C LEU A 1032 8.23 -15.02 4.88
N TYR A 1033 9.33 -15.70 5.23
CA TYR A 1033 10.66 -15.48 4.64
C TYR A 1033 10.90 -16.31 3.38
N ILE A 1034 9.94 -17.16 3.00
CA ILE A 1034 10.01 -17.99 1.79
C ILE A 1034 9.43 -17.18 0.61
N SER A 1035 10.14 -17.16 -0.52
CA SER A 1035 9.64 -16.55 -1.76
C SER A 1035 8.46 -17.36 -2.32
N PRO A 1036 7.34 -16.73 -2.71
CA PRO A 1036 6.21 -17.42 -3.34
C PRO A 1036 6.60 -18.15 -4.63
N ALA A 1037 7.62 -17.64 -5.34
CA ALA A 1037 8.04 -18.16 -6.62
C ALA A 1037 8.87 -19.46 -6.52
N SER A 1038 9.23 -19.87 -5.30
CA SER A 1038 10.13 -21.01 -5.08
C SER A 1038 9.48 -22.26 -4.48
N ILE A 1039 8.20 -22.22 -4.05
CA ILE A 1039 7.57 -23.34 -3.33
C ILE A 1039 6.06 -23.48 -3.66
N THR A 1040 5.59 -24.70 -3.92
CA THR A 1040 4.16 -25.06 -4.08
C THR A 1040 3.40 -25.03 -2.75
N PHE A 1041 2.06 -24.95 -2.75
CA PHE A 1041 1.24 -24.98 -1.52
C PHE A 1041 1.62 -26.12 -0.54
N LEU A 1042 1.81 -27.33 -1.08
CA LEU A 1042 2.23 -28.51 -0.31
C LEU A 1042 3.65 -28.36 0.25
N GLY A 1043 4.58 -27.78 -0.50
CA GLY A 1043 5.93 -27.49 -0.02
C GLY A 1043 5.92 -26.43 1.09
N TYR A 1044 5.05 -25.42 1.01
CA TYR A 1044 4.91 -24.38 2.03
C TYR A 1044 4.37 -24.97 3.33
N LEU A 1045 3.35 -25.85 3.24
CA LEU A 1045 2.82 -26.59 4.38
C LEU A 1045 3.86 -27.52 4.99
N PHE A 1046 4.64 -28.24 4.16
CA PHE A 1046 5.69 -29.14 4.62
C PHE A 1046 6.80 -28.41 5.39
N VAL A 1047 7.31 -27.28 4.87
CA VAL A 1047 8.31 -26.46 5.58
C VAL A 1047 7.75 -25.93 6.90
N THR A 1048 6.49 -25.48 6.90
CA THR A 1048 5.78 -25.04 8.11
C THR A 1048 5.69 -26.14 9.16
N VAL A 1049 5.34 -27.37 8.76
CA VAL A 1049 5.26 -28.55 9.63
C VAL A 1049 6.65 -28.94 10.14
N CYS A 1050 7.67 -29.00 9.28
CA CYS A 1050 9.04 -29.32 9.68
C CYS A 1050 9.61 -28.30 10.67
N CYS A 1051 9.39 -27.00 10.47
CA CYS A 1051 9.79 -25.96 11.42
C CYS A 1051 9.03 -26.08 12.75
N SER A 1052 7.74 -26.43 12.70
CA SER A 1052 6.91 -26.66 13.90
C SER A 1052 7.36 -27.90 14.67
N VAL A 1053 7.68 -29.00 13.99
CA VAL A 1053 8.20 -30.24 14.57
C VAL A 1053 9.59 -30.03 15.14
N PHE A 1054 10.48 -29.35 14.42
CA PHE A 1054 11.79 -28.93 14.94
C PHE A 1054 11.62 -28.10 16.21
N PHE A 1055 10.70 -27.14 16.23
CA PHE A 1055 10.43 -26.31 17.40
C PHE A 1055 9.86 -27.10 18.59
N ILE A 1056 8.95 -28.06 18.33
CA ILE A 1056 8.40 -28.96 19.35
C ILE A 1056 9.49 -29.87 19.91
N LEU A 1057 10.33 -30.47 19.06
CA LEU A 1057 11.46 -31.31 19.45
C LEU A 1057 12.53 -30.51 20.19
N PHE A 1058 12.82 -29.30 19.75
CA PHE A 1058 13.72 -28.35 20.41
C PHE A 1058 13.21 -28.01 21.81
N ASN A 1059 11.92 -27.69 21.97
CA ASN A 1059 11.31 -27.43 23.28
C ASN A 1059 11.27 -28.67 24.18
N TYR A 1060 11.01 -29.85 23.61
CA TYR A 1060 11.05 -31.11 24.33
C TYR A 1060 12.46 -31.41 24.88
N LEU A 1061 13.50 -31.20 24.08
CA LEU A 1061 14.90 -31.32 24.48
C LEU A 1061 15.30 -30.28 25.54
N VAL A 1062 14.78 -29.05 25.44
CA VAL A 1062 14.98 -27.98 26.44
C VAL A 1062 14.29 -28.29 27.77
N HIS A 1063 13.11 -28.93 27.75
CA HIS A 1063 12.34 -29.26 28.95
C HIS A 1063 12.78 -30.55 29.66
N THR A 1064 13.42 -31.50 28.98
CA THR A 1064 13.57 -32.87 29.52
C THR A 1064 14.94 -33.25 30.09
N LYS A 1065 16.04 -32.53 29.88
CA LYS A 1065 17.31 -32.74 30.63
C LYS A 1065 18.36 -31.67 30.31
N HIS A 1066 18.94 -31.05 31.35
CA HIS A 1066 20.11 -30.16 31.36
C HIS A 1066 20.17 -28.98 30.35
N SER A 1067 19.93 -27.77 30.87
CA SER A 1067 20.58 -26.49 30.52
C SER A 1067 21.20 -26.36 29.11
N ILE A 1068 20.36 -26.33 28.08
CA ILE A 1068 20.80 -25.81 26.77
C ILE A 1068 20.95 -24.28 26.86
N PHE A 1069 20.00 -23.62 27.53
CA PHE A 1069 20.06 -22.20 27.86
C PHE A 1069 20.64 -22.01 29.27
N ASN A 1070 21.80 -21.34 29.32
CA ASN A 1070 22.39 -20.92 30.58
C ASN A 1070 21.50 -19.80 31.15
N PRO A 1071 21.35 -19.66 32.48
CA PRO A 1071 20.68 -18.50 33.05
C PRO A 1071 21.31 -17.14 32.65
N ASP A 1072 22.54 -17.15 32.09
CA ASP A 1072 23.28 -16.00 31.58
C ASP A 1072 22.87 -15.61 30.15
N LYS A 1073 22.39 -14.36 30.01
CA LYS A 1073 21.96 -13.69 28.76
C LYS A 1073 23.00 -13.77 27.62
N ARG A 1074 24.28 -13.92 27.96
CA ARG A 1074 25.38 -13.99 26.97
C ARG A 1074 25.40 -15.31 26.21
N ALA A 1075 24.98 -16.42 26.82
CA ALA A 1075 24.90 -17.72 26.14
C ALA A 1075 23.88 -17.68 25.00
N ASP A 1076 22.75 -17.02 25.25
CA ASP A 1076 21.58 -16.99 24.35
C ASP A 1076 21.83 -16.07 23.16
N ILE A 1077 22.43 -14.89 23.40
CA ILE A 1077 22.92 -14.01 22.32
C ILE A 1077 23.96 -14.75 21.48
N GLY A 1078 24.89 -15.48 22.11
CA GLY A 1078 25.87 -16.32 21.42
C GLY A 1078 25.20 -17.39 20.55
N PHE A 1079 24.21 -18.09 21.09
CA PHE A 1079 23.46 -19.14 20.40
C PHE A 1079 22.73 -18.62 19.15
N VAL A 1080 21.98 -17.53 19.27
CA VAL A 1080 21.28 -16.91 18.14
C VAL A 1080 22.26 -16.40 17.10
N THR A 1081 23.38 -15.81 17.54
CA THR A 1081 24.46 -15.38 16.65
C THR A 1081 25.04 -16.57 15.88
N GLY A 1082 25.24 -17.72 16.52
CA GLY A 1082 25.76 -18.93 15.89
C GLY A 1082 24.82 -19.50 14.83
N ILE A 1083 23.52 -19.57 15.14
CA ILE A 1083 22.50 -20.02 14.16
C ILE A 1083 22.49 -19.11 12.94
N TYR A 1084 22.52 -17.79 13.17
CA TYR A 1084 22.48 -16.81 12.10
C TYR A 1084 23.73 -16.85 11.23
N ILE A 1085 24.93 -16.98 11.83
CA ILE A 1085 26.19 -17.11 11.09
C ILE A 1085 26.19 -18.38 10.22
N ALA A 1086 25.69 -19.50 10.74
CA ALA A 1086 25.58 -20.74 9.95
C ALA A 1086 24.64 -20.55 8.74
N SER A 1087 23.47 -19.94 8.96
CA SER A 1087 22.48 -19.65 7.90
C SER A 1087 23.06 -18.68 6.85
N MET A 1088 23.72 -17.62 7.28
CA MET A 1088 24.43 -16.68 6.40
C MET A 1088 25.52 -17.35 5.57
N TYR A 1089 26.28 -18.28 6.17
CA TYR A 1089 27.31 -19.02 5.46
C TYR A 1089 26.69 -19.86 4.33
N ASN A 1090 25.54 -20.50 4.57
CA ASN A 1090 24.83 -21.25 3.54
C ASN A 1090 24.30 -20.35 2.41
N GLU A 1091 23.59 -19.26 2.75
CA GLU A 1091 22.93 -18.37 1.77
C GLU A 1091 23.91 -17.52 0.96
N HIS A 1092 25.03 -17.06 1.55
CA HIS A 1092 25.91 -16.09 0.92
C HIS A 1092 27.32 -16.60 0.64
N ILE A 1093 27.77 -17.70 1.25
CA ILE A 1093 29.16 -18.19 1.15
C ILE A 1093 29.25 -19.56 0.46
N VAL A 1094 28.31 -20.49 0.72
CA VAL A 1094 28.31 -21.85 0.12
C VAL A 1094 27.68 -21.87 -1.28
N GLN A 1095 26.63 -21.08 -1.50
CA GLN A 1095 25.85 -21.12 -2.74
C GLN A 1095 26.43 -20.33 -3.92
N MET A 1096 27.59 -19.65 -3.78
CA MET A 1096 27.90 -18.53 -4.68
C MET A 1096 29.33 -18.39 -5.19
N VAL A 1097 29.39 -17.62 -6.28
CA VAL A 1097 30.33 -17.74 -7.40
C VAL A 1097 31.07 -16.41 -7.69
N ASN A 1098 30.76 -15.29 -7.00
CA ASN A 1098 31.33 -13.96 -7.26
C ASN A 1098 32.02 -13.30 -6.03
N LYS A 1099 33.16 -12.61 -6.26
CA LYS A 1099 34.01 -11.97 -5.21
C LYS A 1099 33.30 -11.00 -4.25
N PRO A 1100 32.35 -10.13 -4.68
CA PRO A 1100 31.69 -9.17 -3.79
C PRO A 1100 30.78 -9.83 -2.73
N GLU A 1101 30.20 -10.99 -3.04
CA GLU A 1101 29.34 -11.73 -2.12
C GLU A 1101 30.15 -12.34 -0.98
N LEU A 1102 31.29 -12.94 -1.31
CA LEU A 1102 32.23 -13.46 -0.33
C LEU A 1102 32.73 -12.36 0.63
N ILE A 1103 33.12 -11.21 0.09
CA ILE A 1103 33.57 -10.06 0.89
C ILE A 1103 32.41 -9.54 1.77
N GLY A 1104 31.21 -9.38 1.20
CA GLY A 1104 30.02 -8.95 1.93
C GLY A 1104 29.65 -9.89 3.07
N GLY A 1105 29.67 -11.21 2.83
CA GLY A 1105 29.42 -12.24 3.83
C GLY A 1105 30.41 -12.21 4.98
N ILE A 1106 31.71 -12.13 4.70
CA ILE A 1106 32.77 -12.04 5.72
C ILE A 1106 32.62 -10.78 6.58
N LEU A 1107 32.40 -9.61 5.94
CA LEU A 1107 32.19 -8.35 6.65
C LEU A 1107 30.94 -8.37 7.52
N SER A 1108 29.88 -9.03 7.05
CA SER A 1108 28.63 -9.19 7.80
C SER A 1108 28.82 -10.04 9.05
N ILE A 1109 29.53 -11.17 8.93
CA ILE A 1109 29.84 -12.03 10.09
C ILE A 1109 30.63 -11.25 11.14
N ALA A 1110 31.65 -10.49 10.72
CA ALA A 1110 32.42 -9.64 11.62
C ALA A 1110 31.55 -8.58 12.32
N PHE A 1111 30.64 -7.92 11.58
CA PHE A 1111 29.74 -6.92 12.13
C PHE A 1111 28.71 -7.52 13.10
N VAL A 1112 28.11 -8.66 12.76
CA VAL A 1112 27.17 -9.39 13.62
C VAL A 1112 27.85 -9.80 14.93
N ILE A 1113 29.07 -10.35 14.87
CA ILE A 1113 29.85 -10.70 16.06
C ILE A 1113 30.12 -9.46 16.91
N TRP A 1114 30.53 -8.34 16.30
CA TRP A 1114 30.77 -7.08 17.01
C TRP A 1114 29.51 -6.57 17.71
N LEU A 1115 28.36 -6.54 17.00
CA LEU A 1115 27.08 -6.08 17.52
C LEU A 1115 26.61 -6.96 18.69
N SER A 1116 26.73 -8.28 18.56
CA SER A 1116 26.45 -9.24 19.63
C SER A 1116 27.35 -9.04 20.86
N LEU A 1117 28.64 -8.79 20.66
CA LEU A 1117 29.57 -8.48 21.74
C LEU A 1117 29.25 -7.13 22.41
N ALA A 1118 28.81 -6.14 21.66
CA ALA A 1118 28.38 -4.84 22.17
C ALA A 1118 27.10 -4.96 23.04
N LEU A 1119 26.10 -5.70 22.55
CA LEU A 1119 24.89 -6.07 23.30
C LEU A 1119 25.26 -6.80 24.61
N CYS A 1120 26.20 -7.75 24.55
CA CYS A 1120 26.71 -8.47 25.71
C CYS A 1120 27.48 -7.58 26.71
N LYS A 1121 28.29 -6.61 26.26
CA LYS A 1121 29.03 -5.68 27.14
C LYS A 1121 28.09 -4.74 27.89
N ASN A 1122 27.01 -4.32 27.25
CA ASN A 1122 26.06 -3.39 27.86
C ASN A 1122 25.37 -3.98 29.11
N THR A 1123 25.20 -5.29 29.17
CA THR A 1123 24.67 -6.03 30.34
C THR A 1123 25.52 -5.89 31.61
N LYS A 1124 26.81 -5.53 31.48
CA LYS A 1124 27.79 -5.49 32.58
C LYS A 1124 27.68 -4.20 33.41
N SER A 1125 27.12 -3.13 32.85
CA SER A 1125 26.99 -1.82 33.51
C SER A 1125 25.79 -1.70 34.45
N ILE A 1126 24.79 -2.57 34.27
CA ILE A 1126 23.52 -2.56 35.02
C ILE A 1126 23.61 -3.40 36.30
N SER A 1127 24.61 -4.28 36.43
CA SER A 1127 24.81 -5.08 37.66
C SER A 1127 25.65 -4.36 38.74
N MET A 1128 26.15 -3.16 38.46
CA MET A 1128 26.98 -2.34 39.37
C MET A 1128 26.27 -1.07 39.87
N ALA A 1129 25.03 -0.82 39.46
CA ALA A 1129 24.16 0.28 39.91
C ALA A 1129 22.84 -0.32 40.41
#